data_AF-A0ABD2CTS0-F1
#
_entry.id   AF-A0ABD2CTS0-F1
#
_cell.length_a   1.000
_cell.length_b   1.000
_cell.length_c   1.000
_cell.angle_alpha   90.00
_cell.angle_beta   90.00
_cell.angle_gamma   90.00
#
_symmetry.space_group_name_H-M   'P 1'
#
loop_
_entity.id
_entity.type
_entity.pdbx_description
1 polymer ?
#
loop_
_entity_poly.entity_id
_entity_poly.type
_entity_poly.pdbx_seq_one_letter_code
_entity_poly.pdbx_strand_id
1 'polypeptide(L)'
;MFETLTKGLAKKGHQVDVISPFPQKRPFVNYTDLIVIPPQLNIVNNISYNIAKNIWTVQIVSVVAGNDICEHLAHPDIQKLIHNPPKDPPYDVVLIQVFAAHCFAIFGHLFNVPVIGISPPNLYPWYNSFVGNPKNLAILPNNLLPFVNPMNFWQRIYNTLSTAINQIYFNHLTEYQDEQIRKYVGPNLPSVRQLEANISMILVNSYFSLDGIRPLTQAIVEVGGLHVQDDNSKLPPISPVNVLIKIANPKELPPGLPKNIRISSWLPQLKVLKHRNVKAFITHGGLLGTQEAISYGVPMIGIPLFSDQFTNIANYVKKNIAVKLDYENLSEDNMDAALNAILYNSTYREAARKLAQQFLDRPLKPIDTASFWIEYIVKYGKDALRSPAMDLNWWQVELLDVYAFLLFTSIVIVYITIHLTLMFLNMISSKRLQQKKCLYLRTTCQCSTDGYRILGVFPINGRSHWIMMEALMKGLAERGHQVDVVTHFKTRSTNPNYREIILENILGSAVNNLTAKEILYFGSMNIERLTYMAGLKLCELMEQPRLQEIIKNPPKNPPYDLVITELFAGHCYLAFGRHLKVPMIGMMSSPFHDWAAHQIGVPDETSYVPNIFSGYSQQMTFWERLINTITVRYLQMQMDYYTNLQTEIVKRSFGIDATINDLFKNLSLVLVNSHHSMHGIRPFPQSVVEIGGLHLTNDIDPLAPEVQKWLDESKHGCIYFTFGSMVRIETFSKELMEAFYKAFEKIAPVRVLMKVAKKEELLPGLPKNVMTQSWFSQIPILKHKNTRVFITHGGLMGTTESIFCGVPMIGIPLFGDQKVNIQNYVKRKVAISLGSIHEVTEEKLTNALETILKDPSYTTNVKKLSQLFVDRPQTAMDTATYWVEYVIKHGNILQSPAIHVPWWQKSLLDIYGALLLAIIITLYLIILVLRGLKYIYQRNFGDSDNKKKKTSTSKKYN
;
A
#
# COMPACT_ATOMS: atom_id res chain seq x y z
N MET A 1 12.07 -21.84 6.39
CA MET A 1 11.60 -20.81 5.45
C MET A 1 12.42 -20.81 4.15
N PHE A 2 13.71 -20.43 4.18
CA PHE A 2 14.56 -20.41 2.97
C PHE A 2 14.59 -21.73 2.20
N GLU A 3 14.88 -22.83 2.90
CA GLU A 3 14.84 -24.17 2.33
C GLU A 3 13.50 -24.49 1.64
N THR A 4 12.40 -24.03 2.23
CA THR A 4 11.06 -24.24 1.69
C THR A 4 10.83 -23.43 0.41
N LEU A 5 11.33 -22.20 0.37
CA LEU A 5 11.28 -21.34 -0.81
C LEU A 5 12.10 -21.95 -1.95
N THR A 6 13.36 -22.28 -1.70
CA THR A 6 14.30 -22.80 -2.71
C THR A 6 13.84 -24.15 -3.24
N LYS A 7 13.36 -25.07 -2.38
CA LYS A 7 12.71 -26.31 -2.84
C LYS A 7 11.44 -26.07 -3.62
N GLY A 8 10.66 -25.04 -3.25
CA GLY A 8 9.44 -24.69 -3.98
C GLY A 8 9.73 -24.17 -5.38
N LEU A 9 10.76 -23.33 -5.54
CA LEU A 9 11.26 -22.88 -6.85
C LEU A 9 11.79 -24.06 -7.67
N ALA A 10 12.60 -24.93 -7.07
CA ALA A 10 13.13 -26.12 -7.73
C ALA A 10 12.01 -27.06 -8.23
N LYS A 11 10.95 -27.25 -7.43
CA LYS A 11 9.74 -28.00 -7.84
C LYS A 11 9.01 -27.37 -9.03
N LYS A 12 9.11 -26.06 -9.23
CA LYS A 12 8.54 -25.35 -10.38
C LYS A 12 9.44 -25.40 -11.63
N GLY A 13 10.59 -26.09 -11.55
CA GLY A 13 11.50 -26.28 -12.67
C GLY A 13 12.69 -25.33 -12.70
N HIS A 14 12.80 -24.43 -11.73
CA HIS A 14 13.95 -23.49 -11.64
C HIS A 14 15.20 -24.21 -11.12
N GLN A 15 16.37 -23.88 -11.67
CA GLN A 15 17.65 -24.32 -11.10
C GLN A 15 18.02 -23.41 -9.92
N VAL A 16 18.30 -24.00 -8.75
CA VAL A 16 18.57 -23.24 -7.53
C VAL A 16 19.90 -23.68 -6.92
N ASP A 17 20.86 -22.76 -6.92
CA ASP A 17 22.17 -22.95 -6.30
C ASP A 17 22.22 -22.19 -4.96
N VAL A 18 22.61 -22.87 -3.89
CA VAL A 18 22.51 -22.37 -2.52
C VAL A 18 23.88 -22.30 -1.84
N ILE A 19 24.17 -21.14 -1.25
CA ILE A 19 25.29 -20.93 -0.31
C ILE A 19 24.70 -20.95 1.10
N SER A 20 25.05 -21.94 1.92
CA SER A 20 24.42 -22.13 3.23
C SER A 20 25.28 -22.97 4.17
N PRO A 21 25.24 -22.72 5.50
CA PRO A 21 25.85 -23.61 6.48
C PRO A 21 25.07 -24.91 6.72
N PHE A 22 23.90 -25.07 6.09
CA PHE A 22 23.01 -26.21 6.27
C PHE A 22 22.78 -26.93 4.93
N PRO A 23 23.68 -27.83 4.50
CA PRO A 23 23.49 -28.59 3.27
C PRO A 23 22.33 -29.59 3.40
N GLN A 24 21.74 -29.94 2.27
CA GLN A 24 20.67 -30.93 2.21
C GLN A 24 21.19 -32.32 2.59
N LYS A 25 20.43 -33.01 3.45
CA LYS A 25 20.74 -34.40 3.83
C LYS A 25 20.50 -35.40 2.69
N ARG A 26 19.70 -35.02 1.69
CA ARG A 26 19.34 -35.86 0.54
C ARG A 26 19.30 -34.98 -0.72
N PRO A 27 19.79 -35.48 -1.87
CA PRO A 27 19.69 -34.76 -3.13
C PRO A 27 18.25 -34.34 -3.44
N PHE A 28 18.09 -33.16 -4.03
CA PHE A 28 16.80 -32.63 -4.44
C PHE A 28 16.92 -32.15 -5.89
N VAL A 29 15.97 -32.52 -6.74
CA VAL A 29 16.03 -32.22 -8.18
C VAL A 29 16.05 -30.70 -8.40
N ASN A 30 16.91 -30.22 -9.30
CA ASN A 30 17.13 -28.79 -9.61
C ASN A 30 17.57 -27.93 -8.41
N TYR A 31 18.17 -28.55 -7.39
CA TYR A 31 18.71 -27.86 -6.23
C TYR A 31 20.15 -28.33 -5.98
N THR A 32 21.07 -27.37 -5.86
CA THR A 32 22.49 -27.63 -5.59
C THR A 32 22.91 -26.88 -4.32
N ASP A 33 23.49 -27.59 -3.35
CA ASP A 33 24.26 -26.93 -2.30
C ASP A 33 25.63 -26.55 -2.90
N LEU A 34 25.73 -25.33 -3.43
CA LEU A 34 26.90 -24.88 -4.20
C LEU A 34 28.12 -24.68 -3.29
N ILE A 35 27.92 -24.02 -2.15
CA ILE A 35 28.99 -23.74 -1.18
C ILE A 35 28.45 -23.95 0.23
N VAL A 36 29.12 -24.82 0.99
CA VAL A 36 28.81 -25.05 2.40
C VAL A 36 29.75 -24.25 3.28
N ILE A 37 29.25 -23.15 3.83
CA ILE A 37 30.02 -22.27 4.71
C ILE A 37 29.96 -22.76 6.16
N PRO A 38 31.03 -22.63 6.97
CA PRO A 38 30.97 -23.01 8.37
C PRO A 38 30.06 -22.05 9.16
N PRO A 39 29.25 -22.53 10.12
CA PRO A 39 28.43 -21.65 10.93
C PRO A 39 29.29 -20.80 11.88
N GLN A 40 29.11 -19.47 11.85
CA GLN A 40 29.75 -18.50 12.77
C GLN A 40 29.49 -18.82 14.25
N LEU A 41 28.24 -19.18 14.59
CA LEU A 41 27.89 -19.74 15.90
C LEU A 41 27.04 -21.00 15.75
N ASN A 42 27.39 -22.02 16.52
CA ASN A 42 26.53 -23.19 16.68
C ASN A 42 25.41 -22.86 17.69
N ILE A 43 24.29 -22.37 17.19
CA ILE A 43 23.13 -21.91 17.99
C ILE A 43 22.07 -22.99 18.20
N VAL A 44 22.08 -24.07 17.42
CA VAL A 44 21.05 -25.11 17.51
C VAL A 44 21.26 -25.91 18.78
N ASN A 45 20.28 -25.87 19.69
CA ASN A 45 20.31 -26.57 20.99
C ASN A 45 21.48 -26.14 21.92
N ASN A 46 22.10 -24.99 21.69
CA ASN A 46 23.33 -24.57 22.39
C ASN A 46 23.29 -23.10 22.89
N ILE A 47 22.11 -22.50 22.98
CA ILE A 47 21.91 -21.18 23.59
C ILE A 47 21.39 -21.38 25.01
N SER A 48 22.17 -20.96 26.01
CA SER A 48 21.73 -20.93 27.41
C SER A 48 20.82 -19.72 27.69
N TYR A 49 20.07 -19.75 28.78
CA TYR A 49 19.22 -18.62 29.20
C TYR A 49 20.02 -17.33 29.40
N ASN A 50 21.20 -17.40 30.04
CA ASN A 50 22.05 -16.23 30.27
C ASN A 50 22.55 -15.61 28.97
N ILE A 51 22.81 -16.44 27.95
CA ILE A 51 23.15 -15.97 26.60
C ILE A 51 21.91 -15.35 25.96
N ALA A 52 20.76 -16.03 25.99
CA ALA A 52 19.51 -15.55 25.41
C ALA A 52 19.10 -14.14 25.89
N LYS A 53 19.30 -13.83 27.18
CA LYS A 53 19.01 -12.51 27.78
C LYS A 53 19.90 -11.37 27.25
N ASN A 54 21.12 -11.69 26.82
CA ASN A 54 22.13 -10.70 26.41
C ASN A 54 22.38 -10.67 24.89
N ILE A 55 21.95 -11.71 24.15
CA ILE A 55 22.39 -11.95 22.76
C ILE A 55 21.62 -11.14 21.70
N TRP A 56 20.56 -10.40 22.04
CA TRP A 56 19.69 -9.77 21.04
C TRP A 56 19.58 -8.25 21.15
N THR A 57 20.74 -7.60 21.09
CA THR A 57 20.86 -6.16 20.86
C THR A 57 21.07 -5.88 19.37
N VAL A 58 20.81 -4.65 18.92
CA VAL A 58 21.16 -4.19 17.56
C VAL A 58 22.63 -4.50 17.26
N GLN A 59 23.51 -4.36 18.26
CA GLN A 59 24.93 -4.66 18.12
C GLN A 59 25.21 -6.10 17.69
N ILE A 60 24.57 -7.08 18.32
CA ILE A 60 24.82 -8.49 18.00
C ILE A 60 24.21 -8.85 16.65
N VAL A 61 23.04 -8.31 16.32
CA VAL A 61 22.45 -8.49 14.99
C VAL A 61 23.39 -7.93 13.90
N SER A 62 23.92 -6.72 14.09
CA SER A 62 24.82 -6.08 13.12
C SER A 62 26.18 -6.76 13.01
N VAL A 63 26.78 -7.17 14.13
CA VAL A 63 28.13 -7.75 14.15
C VAL A 63 28.08 -9.24 13.84
N VAL A 64 27.46 -10.02 14.73
CA VAL A 64 27.51 -11.49 14.67
C VAL A 64 26.66 -12.04 13.53
N ALA A 65 25.44 -11.54 13.35
CA ALA A 65 24.56 -11.97 12.27
C ALA A 65 24.72 -11.13 10.98
N GLY A 66 25.71 -10.24 10.94
CA GLY A 66 25.98 -9.33 9.84
C GLY A 66 27.44 -9.34 9.42
N ASN A 67 28.27 -8.53 10.09
CA ASN A 67 29.68 -8.32 9.77
C ASN A 67 30.50 -9.61 9.76
N ASP A 68 30.34 -10.46 10.77
CA ASP A 68 31.10 -11.71 10.88
C ASP A 68 30.71 -12.66 9.74
N ILE A 69 29.43 -12.74 9.40
CA ILE A 69 28.96 -13.51 8.23
C ILE A 69 29.59 -12.99 6.93
N CYS A 70 29.81 -11.68 6.81
CA CYS A 70 30.48 -11.08 5.65
C CYS A 70 31.96 -11.49 5.50
N GLU A 71 32.61 -11.98 6.55
CA GLU A 71 33.96 -12.55 6.44
C GLU A 71 34.01 -13.79 5.54
N HIS A 72 32.87 -14.50 5.37
CA HIS A 72 32.79 -15.61 4.43
C HIS A 72 32.96 -15.20 2.97
N LEU A 73 32.93 -13.91 2.64
CA LEU A 73 33.35 -13.46 1.30
C LEU A 73 34.80 -13.91 0.98
N ALA A 74 35.65 -14.10 1.99
CA ALA A 74 37.01 -14.62 1.82
C ALA A 74 37.07 -16.14 1.49
N HIS A 75 35.95 -16.87 1.58
CA HIS A 75 35.94 -18.31 1.36
C HIS A 75 36.43 -18.65 -0.06
N PRO A 76 37.34 -19.64 -0.25
CA PRO A 76 37.93 -19.92 -1.56
C PRO A 76 36.90 -20.20 -2.66
N ASP A 77 35.85 -20.96 -2.34
CA ASP A 77 34.78 -21.25 -3.32
C ASP A 77 33.92 -20.02 -3.64
N ILE A 78 33.77 -19.10 -2.69
CA ILE A 78 33.07 -17.83 -2.92
C ILE A 78 33.93 -16.94 -3.82
N GLN A 79 35.24 -16.87 -3.58
CA GLN A 79 36.19 -16.16 -4.44
C GLN A 79 36.17 -16.73 -5.86
N LYS A 80 36.13 -18.06 -6.00
CA LYS A 80 35.99 -18.73 -7.31
C LYS A 80 34.69 -18.33 -8.01
N LEU A 81 33.57 -18.27 -7.29
CA LEU A 81 32.28 -17.86 -7.84
C LEU A 81 32.28 -16.38 -8.26
N ILE A 82 32.91 -15.50 -7.48
CA ILE A 82 33.06 -14.06 -7.78
C ILE A 82 33.84 -13.86 -9.09
N HIS A 83 34.94 -14.58 -9.28
CA HIS A 83 35.80 -14.43 -10.46
C HIS A 83 35.33 -15.22 -11.68
N ASN A 84 34.62 -16.34 -11.47
CA ASN A 84 34.17 -17.24 -12.53
C ASN A 84 32.71 -17.65 -12.32
N PRO A 85 31.74 -16.73 -12.47
CA PRO A 85 30.34 -17.08 -12.39
C PRO A 85 29.92 -18.01 -13.53
N PRO A 86 28.89 -18.87 -13.32
CA PRO A 86 28.28 -19.65 -14.39
C PRO A 86 27.85 -18.76 -15.55
N LYS A 87 28.14 -19.22 -16.78
CA LYS A 87 27.79 -18.51 -18.02
C LYS A 87 26.68 -19.21 -18.82
N ASP A 88 26.48 -20.51 -18.59
CA ASP A 88 25.54 -21.32 -19.34
C ASP A 88 24.90 -22.41 -18.43
N PRO A 89 23.68 -22.18 -17.91
CA PRO A 89 22.99 -20.89 -17.91
C PRO A 89 23.64 -19.88 -16.94
N PRO A 90 23.57 -18.57 -17.19
CA PRO A 90 23.87 -17.56 -16.18
C PRO A 90 22.78 -17.51 -15.11
N TYR A 91 23.05 -16.88 -13.97
CA TYR A 91 22.01 -16.59 -12.99
C TYR A 91 21.06 -15.50 -13.51
N ASP A 92 19.78 -15.61 -13.16
CA ASP A 92 18.75 -14.62 -13.48
C ASP A 92 18.40 -13.69 -12.30
N VAL A 93 18.65 -14.15 -11.06
CA VAL A 93 18.30 -13.43 -9.83
C VAL A 93 19.14 -13.92 -8.65
N VAL A 94 19.44 -13.03 -7.70
CA VAL A 94 20.06 -13.38 -6.42
C VAL A 94 19.05 -13.22 -5.30
N LEU A 95 18.86 -14.28 -4.51
CA LEU A 95 18.04 -14.26 -3.30
C LEU A 95 18.94 -14.12 -2.08
N ILE A 96 18.73 -13.09 -1.26
CA ILE A 96 19.50 -12.90 -0.02
C ILE A 96 18.60 -12.90 1.21
N GLN A 97 19.15 -13.35 2.33
CA GLN A 97 18.55 -13.08 3.62
C GLN A 97 18.76 -11.61 3.98
N VAL A 98 17.67 -10.85 4.04
CA VAL A 98 17.69 -9.49 4.58
C VAL A 98 17.51 -9.60 6.09
N PHE A 99 18.64 -9.83 6.77
CA PHE A 99 18.76 -9.83 8.22
C PHE A 99 19.76 -8.76 8.67
N ALA A 100 21.06 -9.01 8.47
CA ALA A 100 22.12 -8.03 8.69
C ALA A 100 23.36 -8.20 7.76
N ALA A 101 23.59 -9.38 7.18
CA ALA A 101 24.73 -9.64 6.28
C ALA A 101 24.45 -9.17 4.83
N HIS A 102 24.24 -7.87 4.65
CA HIS A 102 23.81 -7.31 3.36
C HIS A 102 24.94 -7.22 2.32
N CYS A 103 26.19 -7.41 2.73
CA CYS A 103 27.33 -7.53 1.81
C CYS A 103 27.11 -8.55 0.68
N PHE A 104 26.35 -9.63 0.91
CA PHE A 104 26.03 -10.64 -0.11
C PHE A 104 25.14 -10.11 -1.24
N ALA A 105 24.50 -8.94 -1.09
CA ALA A 105 23.83 -8.25 -2.19
C ALA A 105 24.80 -7.87 -3.34
N ILE A 106 26.12 -7.86 -3.09
CA ILE A 106 27.14 -7.57 -4.10
C ILE A 106 27.06 -8.53 -5.30
N PHE A 107 26.60 -9.77 -5.09
CA PHE A 107 26.43 -10.73 -6.19
C PHE A 107 25.46 -10.24 -7.26
N GLY A 108 24.39 -9.51 -6.88
CA GLY A 108 23.50 -8.92 -7.87
C GLY A 108 24.19 -7.87 -8.74
N HIS A 109 25.11 -7.10 -8.15
CA HIS A 109 25.93 -6.14 -8.89
C HIS A 109 26.94 -6.85 -9.81
N LEU A 110 27.65 -7.87 -9.31
CA LEU A 110 28.66 -8.61 -10.07
C LEU A 110 28.05 -9.36 -11.26
N PHE A 111 26.87 -9.95 -11.09
CA PHE A 111 26.19 -10.72 -12.12
C PHE A 111 25.25 -9.87 -12.98
N ASN A 112 25.07 -8.59 -12.63
CA ASN A 112 24.10 -7.69 -13.26
C ASN A 112 22.67 -8.24 -13.29
N VAL A 113 22.22 -8.77 -12.14
CA VAL A 113 20.90 -9.36 -11.94
C VAL A 113 20.16 -8.70 -10.76
N PRO A 114 18.82 -8.76 -10.72
CA PRO A 114 18.06 -8.27 -9.58
C PRO A 114 18.42 -9.00 -8.27
N VAL A 115 18.31 -8.27 -7.16
CA VAL A 115 18.43 -8.84 -5.80
C VAL A 115 17.07 -8.81 -5.13
N ILE A 116 16.62 -9.96 -4.65
CA ILE A 116 15.39 -10.09 -3.87
C ILE A 116 15.74 -10.45 -2.43
N GLY A 117 15.24 -9.64 -1.51
CA GLY A 117 15.41 -9.85 -0.09
C GLY A 117 14.37 -10.81 0.47
N ILE A 118 14.77 -11.64 1.44
CA ILE A 118 13.87 -12.49 2.20
C ILE A 118 14.07 -12.18 3.68
N SER A 119 12.99 -11.79 4.35
CA SER A 119 12.98 -11.45 5.77
C SER A 119 12.26 -12.54 6.57
N PRO A 120 12.99 -13.36 7.37
CA PRO A 120 12.39 -14.39 8.22
C PRO A 120 11.53 -13.88 9.38
N PRO A 121 11.84 -12.74 10.01
CA PRO A 121 10.94 -12.09 10.95
C PRO A 121 10.05 -11.08 10.23
N ASN A 122 9.23 -10.36 11.01
CA ASN A 122 8.60 -9.14 10.52
C ASN A 122 9.65 -8.03 10.29
N LEU A 123 9.27 -6.93 9.62
CA LEU A 123 10.18 -5.87 9.22
C LEU A 123 10.84 -5.18 10.44
N TYR A 124 12.17 -5.25 10.51
CA TYR A 124 12.96 -4.44 11.46
C TYR A 124 12.95 -2.95 11.07
N PRO A 125 13.32 -2.05 12.00
CA PRO A 125 13.33 -0.59 11.78
C PRO A 125 14.02 -0.14 10.49
N TRP A 126 15.01 -0.90 10.03
CA TRP A 126 15.87 -0.58 8.89
C TRP A 126 15.46 -1.13 7.53
N TYR A 127 14.48 -2.03 7.43
CA TYR A 127 14.10 -2.62 6.14
C TYR A 127 13.22 -1.73 5.27
N ASN A 128 12.40 -0.89 5.90
CA ASN A 128 11.48 -0.01 5.20
C ASN A 128 12.20 0.89 4.18
N SER A 129 13.38 1.39 4.53
CA SER A 129 14.20 2.25 3.67
C SER A 129 14.86 1.54 2.49
N PHE A 130 14.90 0.20 2.45
CA PHE A 130 15.57 -0.52 1.36
C PHE A 130 14.73 -0.51 0.08
N VAL A 131 13.41 -0.43 0.21
CA VAL A 131 12.46 -0.46 -0.92
C VAL A 131 11.48 0.73 -0.90
N GLY A 132 11.77 1.75 -0.09
CA GLY A 132 10.98 2.98 -0.01
C GLY A 132 9.57 2.76 0.55
N ASN A 133 9.42 1.87 1.53
CA ASN A 133 8.17 1.63 2.25
C ASN A 133 8.03 2.62 3.42
N PRO A 134 6.84 3.20 3.67
CA PRO A 134 6.67 4.15 4.77
C PRO A 134 6.61 3.47 6.14
N LYS A 135 7.29 4.06 7.14
CA LYS A 135 7.42 3.48 8.49
C LYS A 135 6.15 3.60 9.33
N ASN A 136 5.32 4.64 9.13
CA ASN A 136 4.06 4.88 9.84
C ASN A 136 4.15 4.73 11.39
N LEU A 137 5.18 5.32 12.01
CA LEU A 137 5.54 5.11 13.42
C LEU A 137 4.49 5.55 14.44
N ALA A 138 3.48 6.32 14.02
CA ALA A 138 2.32 6.65 14.84
C ALA A 138 1.42 5.44 15.15
N ILE A 139 1.39 4.47 14.23
CA ILE A 139 0.51 3.30 14.30
C ILE A 139 1.24 1.98 14.13
N LEU A 140 2.55 1.96 13.84
CA LEU A 140 3.32 0.73 13.76
C LEU A 140 4.44 0.76 14.80
N PRO A 141 4.40 -0.13 15.80
CA PRO A 141 5.50 -0.25 16.74
C PRO A 141 6.72 -0.87 16.05
N ASN A 142 7.89 -0.42 16.47
CA ASN A 142 9.15 -1.10 16.23
C ASN A 142 9.03 -2.54 16.76
N ASN A 143 9.34 -3.53 15.92
CA ASN A 143 9.21 -4.95 16.26
C ASN A 143 10.14 -5.41 17.41
N LEU A 144 11.16 -4.61 17.75
CA LEU A 144 12.02 -4.80 18.93
C LEU A 144 11.36 -4.33 20.24
N LEU A 145 10.19 -3.71 20.19
CA LEU A 145 9.49 -3.17 21.36
C LEU A 145 8.20 -3.95 21.66
N PRO A 146 7.88 -4.22 22.93
CA PRO A 146 6.69 -4.99 23.33
C PRO A 146 5.39 -4.17 23.23
N PHE A 147 5.29 -3.27 22.26
CA PHE A 147 4.14 -2.38 22.09
C PHE A 147 3.11 -3.01 21.16
N VAL A 148 1.84 -2.80 21.47
CA VAL A 148 0.70 -3.20 20.66
C VAL A 148 -0.17 -1.99 20.37
N ASN A 149 -0.80 -1.96 19.21
CA ASN A 149 -1.68 -0.84 18.86
C ASN A 149 -3.02 -0.89 19.62
N PRO A 150 -3.64 0.26 19.94
CA PRO A 150 -3.11 1.61 19.75
C PRO A 150 -2.05 1.97 20.81
N MET A 151 -0.97 2.64 20.39
CA MET A 151 0.05 3.17 21.30
C MET A 151 -0.40 4.48 21.96
N ASN A 152 -0.11 4.64 23.24
CA ASN A 152 -0.29 5.92 23.93
C ASN A 152 0.79 6.95 23.54
N PHE A 153 0.67 8.20 24.01
CA PHE A 153 1.60 9.28 23.67
C PHE A 153 3.07 8.95 23.99
N TRP A 154 3.35 8.44 25.20
CA TRP A 154 4.71 8.10 25.62
C TRP A 154 5.28 6.91 24.85
N GLN A 155 4.44 5.89 24.58
CA GLN A 155 4.81 4.78 23.71
C GLN A 155 5.14 5.26 22.30
N ARG A 156 4.39 6.22 21.73
CA ARG A 156 4.71 6.82 20.42
C ARG A 156 6.03 7.61 20.45
N ILE A 157 6.31 8.40 21.50
CA ILE A 157 7.63 9.07 21.66
C ILE A 157 8.74 8.03 21.66
N TYR A 158 8.63 7.03 22.53
CA TYR A 158 9.66 6.01 22.68
C TYR A 158 9.82 5.17 21.42
N ASN A 159 8.72 4.81 20.75
CA ASN A 159 8.73 4.11 19.47
C ASN A 159 9.48 4.90 18.39
N THR A 160 9.18 6.19 18.24
CA THR A 160 9.82 7.07 17.26
C THR A 160 11.32 7.20 17.52
N LEU A 161 11.71 7.53 18.76
CA LEU A 161 13.12 7.67 19.13
C LEU A 161 13.88 6.35 19.02
N SER A 162 13.32 5.26 19.54
CA SER A 162 13.94 3.92 19.48
C SER A 162 14.13 3.47 18.04
N THR A 163 13.15 3.65 17.16
CA THR A 163 13.29 3.32 15.74
C THR A 163 14.43 4.10 15.09
N ALA A 164 14.51 5.41 15.32
CA ALA A 164 15.55 6.26 14.75
C ALA A 164 16.95 5.87 15.28
N ILE A 165 17.09 5.69 16.59
CA ILE A 165 18.35 5.30 17.23
C ILE A 165 18.80 3.92 16.72
N ASN A 166 17.90 2.93 16.70
CA ASN A 166 18.23 1.58 16.23
C ASN A 166 18.66 1.58 14.76
N GLN A 167 18.01 2.37 13.90
CA GLN A 167 18.44 2.53 12.51
C GLN A 167 19.83 3.14 12.41
N ILE A 168 20.07 4.27 13.07
CA ILE A 168 21.36 4.98 13.01
C ILE A 168 22.48 4.06 13.50
N TYR A 169 22.24 3.40 14.62
CA TYR A 169 23.21 2.49 15.22
C TYR A 169 23.46 1.26 14.35
N PHE A 170 22.41 0.64 13.80
CA PHE A 170 22.55 -0.48 12.85
C PHE A 170 23.37 -0.08 11.62
N ASN A 171 23.06 1.07 11.02
CA ASN A 171 23.77 1.57 9.83
C ASN A 171 25.25 1.80 10.14
N HIS A 172 25.56 2.49 11.25
CA HIS A 172 26.93 2.75 11.67
C HIS A 172 27.73 1.46 11.89
N LEU A 173 27.16 0.48 12.59
CA LEU A 173 27.85 -0.78 12.85
C LEU A 173 28.08 -1.62 11.60
N THR A 174 27.22 -1.49 10.58
CA THR A 174 27.30 -2.28 9.34
C THR A 174 28.09 -1.57 8.24
N GLU A 175 28.59 -0.35 8.45
CA GLU A 175 29.55 0.31 7.55
C GLU A 175 30.82 -0.52 7.37
N TYR A 176 31.20 -1.30 8.37
CA TYR A 176 32.31 -2.26 8.28
C TYR A 176 32.18 -3.25 7.10
N GLN A 177 30.96 -3.54 6.66
CA GLN A 177 30.74 -4.41 5.49
C GLN A 177 31.31 -3.83 4.21
N ASP A 178 31.40 -2.50 4.09
CA ASP A 178 32.06 -1.84 2.95
C ASP A 178 33.53 -2.23 2.86
N GLU A 179 34.22 -2.31 4.01
CA GLU A 179 35.63 -2.73 4.06
C GLU A 179 35.77 -4.19 3.62
N GLN A 180 34.87 -5.07 4.04
CA GLN A 180 34.88 -6.48 3.64
C GLN A 180 34.64 -6.65 2.13
N ILE A 181 33.67 -5.91 1.57
CA ILE A 181 33.41 -5.92 0.12
C ILE A 181 34.65 -5.41 -0.64
N ARG A 182 35.23 -4.29 -0.20
CA ARG A 182 36.42 -3.72 -0.85
C ARG A 182 37.62 -4.65 -0.78
N LYS A 183 37.81 -5.32 0.36
CA LYS A 183 38.92 -6.23 0.62
C LYS A 183 38.82 -7.52 -0.19
N TYR A 184 37.65 -8.15 -0.24
CA TYR A 184 37.49 -9.49 -0.82
C TYR A 184 36.89 -9.50 -2.22
N VAL A 185 36.33 -8.39 -2.69
CA VAL A 185 35.69 -8.34 -4.01
C VAL A 185 36.37 -7.29 -4.91
N GLY A 186 36.61 -6.08 -4.41
CA GLY A 186 37.37 -5.06 -5.14
C GLY A 186 37.17 -3.61 -4.66
N PRO A 187 38.14 -2.71 -4.90
CA PRO A 187 38.19 -1.38 -4.26
C PRO A 187 37.10 -0.39 -4.72
N ASN A 188 36.59 -0.52 -5.95
CA ASN A 188 35.66 0.43 -6.58
C ASN A 188 34.23 -0.12 -6.67
N LEU A 189 33.78 -0.79 -5.62
CA LEU A 189 32.45 -1.40 -5.56
C LEU A 189 31.45 -0.54 -4.77
N PRO A 190 30.13 -0.69 -5.04
CA PRO A 190 29.10 0.02 -4.30
C PRO A 190 29.18 -0.26 -2.80
N SER A 191 28.84 0.75 -1.98
CA SER A 191 28.69 0.53 -0.54
C SER A 191 27.50 -0.36 -0.22
N VAL A 192 27.48 -0.95 0.96
CA VAL A 192 26.36 -1.75 1.46
C VAL A 192 25.05 -0.96 1.45
N ARG A 193 25.09 0.36 1.71
CA ARG A 193 23.91 1.24 1.62
C ARG A 193 23.39 1.37 0.18
N GLN A 194 24.29 1.43 -0.80
CA GLN A 194 23.91 1.45 -2.22
C GLN A 194 23.38 0.08 -2.67
N LEU A 195 23.93 -1.02 -2.17
CA LEU A 195 23.44 -2.37 -2.44
C LEU A 195 22.04 -2.59 -1.87
N GLU A 196 21.79 -2.14 -0.63
CA GLU A 196 20.46 -2.17 -0.01
C GLU A 196 19.42 -1.38 -0.81
N ALA A 197 19.77 -0.19 -1.31
CA ALA A 197 18.89 0.63 -2.14
C ALA A 197 18.60 0.03 -3.53
N ASN A 198 19.35 -0.99 -3.94
CA ASN A 198 19.17 -1.75 -5.18
C ASN A 198 18.39 -3.06 -4.97
N ILE A 199 17.94 -3.37 -3.75
CA ILE A 199 17.05 -4.50 -3.50
C ILE A 199 15.71 -4.22 -4.19
N SER A 200 15.31 -5.11 -5.09
CA SER A 200 14.11 -4.93 -5.93
C SER A 200 12.80 -5.13 -5.15
N MET A 201 12.82 -6.04 -4.17
CA MET A 201 11.65 -6.45 -3.41
C MET A 201 12.08 -7.20 -2.14
N ILE A 202 11.24 -7.19 -1.10
CA ILE A 202 11.40 -8.01 0.11
C ILE A 202 10.20 -8.95 0.26
N LEU A 203 10.47 -10.26 0.29
CA LEU A 203 9.56 -11.29 0.77
C LEU A 203 9.59 -11.33 2.30
N VAL A 204 8.54 -10.88 2.97
CA VAL A 204 8.47 -10.81 4.44
C VAL A 204 7.61 -11.93 5.00
N ASN A 205 8.09 -12.61 6.05
CA ASN A 205 7.35 -13.66 6.75
C ASN A 205 6.27 -13.11 7.70
N SER A 206 5.42 -12.23 7.18
CA SER A 206 4.33 -11.56 7.88
C SER A 206 3.02 -11.84 7.15
N TYR A 207 1.90 -11.69 7.84
CA TYR A 207 0.60 -11.56 7.19
C TYR A 207 -0.34 -10.69 8.04
N PHE A 208 -1.13 -9.85 7.40
CA PHE A 208 -1.95 -8.84 8.09
C PHE A 208 -2.90 -9.42 9.17
N SER A 209 -3.40 -10.66 9.00
CA SER A 209 -4.26 -11.27 10.01
C SER A 209 -3.52 -11.54 11.32
N LEU A 210 -2.20 -11.74 11.26
CA LEU A 210 -1.31 -11.92 12.41
C LEU A 210 -0.78 -10.57 12.92
N ASP A 211 -0.17 -9.80 12.03
CA ASP A 211 0.66 -8.63 12.36
C ASP A 211 -0.12 -7.31 12.34
N GLY A 212 -1.35 -7.33 11.85
CA GLY A 212 -2.22 -6.17 11.69
C GLY A 212 -2.12 -5.51 10.31
N ILE A 213 -3.11 -4.65 10.04
CA ILE A 213 -3.20 -3.88 8.80
C ILE A 213 -2.16 -2.76 8.79
N ARG A 214 -1.44 -2.62 7.68
CA ARG A 214 -0.38 -1.61 7.52
C ARG A 214 -0.20 -1.20 6.06
N PRO A 215 0.17 0.06 5.79
CA PRO A 215 0.51 0.48 4.43
C PRO A 215 1.76 -0.23 3.92
N LEU A 216 1.66 -0.87 2.76
CA LEU A 216 2.76 -1.54 2.07
C LEU A 216 2.88 -1.03 0.64
N THR A 217 4.09 -0.77 0.17
CA THR A 217 4.38 -0.66 -1.27
C THR A 217 4.35 -2.05 -1.91
N GLN A 218 4.20 -2.09 -3.24
CA GLN A 218 4.19 -3.34 -4.00
C GLN A 218 5.52 -4.12 -3.88
N ALA A 219 6.61 -3.47 -3.46
CA ALA A 219 7.91 -4.10 -3.22
C ALA A 219 8.01 -4.85 -1.86
N ILE A 220 6.99 -4.82 -1.00
CA ILE A 220 6.89 -5.67 0.19
C ILE A 220 5.82 -6.73 -0.04
N VAL A 221 6.22 -7.99 -0.13
CA VAL A 221 5.32 -9.11 -0.40
C VAL A 221 5.22 -10.02 0.82
N GLU A 222 4.01 -10.14 1.36
CA GLU A 222 3.72 -10.92 2.56
C GLU A 222 3.60 -12.42 2.27
N VAL A 223 4.58 -13.20 2.74
CA VAL A 223 4.68 -14.66 2.57
C VAL A 223 4.63 -15.41 3.92
N GLY A 224 3.94 -14.84 4.92
CA GLY A 224 3.73 -15.49 6.22
C GLY A 224 3.25 -16.94 6.08
N GLY A 225 3.86 -17.85 6.83
CA GLY A 225 3.54 -19.28 6.79
C GLY A 225 4.24 -20.06 5.68
N LEU A 226 5.22 -19.49 4.99
CA LEU A 226 5.96 -20.17 3.91
C LEU A 226 6.61 -21.50 4.35
N HIS A 227 7.03 -21.60 5.62
CA HIS A 227 7.59 -22.81 6.22
C HIS A 227 6.53 -23.85 6.66
N VAL A 228 5.25 -23.48 6.68
CA VAL A 228 4.15 -24.37 7.07
C VAL A 228 3.78 -25.24 5.87
N GLN A 229 4.50 -26.35 5.69
CA GLN A 229 4.23 -27.33 4.65
C GLN A 229 4.24 -28.74 5.23
N ASP A 230 3.30 -29.57 4.77
CA ASP A 230 3.31 -30.99 5.11
C ASP A 230 4.56 -31.66 4.51
N ASP A 231 5.39 -32.24 5.38
CA ASP A 231 6.50 -33.10 4.99
C ASP A 231 6.09 -34.58 5.09
N ASN A 232 6.68 -35.46 4.27
CA ASN A 232 6.33 -36.89 4.26
C ASN A 232 6.92 -37.71 5.43
N SER A 233 7.51 -37.08 6.45
CA SER A 233 8.09 -37.81 7.60
C SER A 233 7.00 -38.54 8.42
N LYS A 234 7.28 -39.68 9.05
CA LYS A 234 6.29 -40.34 9.93
C LYS A 234 6.45 -39.83 11.36
N LEU A 235 5.34 -39.57 12.06
CA LEU A 235 5.38 -39.39 13.51
C LEU A 235 5.85 -40.73 14.11
N PRO A 236 6.95 -40.75 14.89
CA PRO A 236 7.34 -41.96 15.60
C PRO A 236 6.23 -42.36 16.58
N PRO A 237 6.02 -43.66 16.88
CA PRO A 237 4.97 -44.09 17.79
C PRO A 237 5.13 -43.42 19.17
N ILE A 238 4.10 -42.64 19.54
CA ILE A 238 4.01 -41.97 20.83
C ILE A 238 2.99 -42.74 21.67
N SER A 239 3.43 -43.39 22.74
CA SER A 239 2.55 -43.97 23.79
C SER A 239 1.61 -42.89 24.34
N PRO A 240 0.47 -43.23 24.98
CA PRO A 240 -0.42 -42.23 25.55
C PRO A 240 0.33 -41.34 26.55
N VAL A 241 0.50 -40.06 26.20
CA VAL A 241 1.29 -39.06 26.93
C VAL A 241 0.53 -37.75 26.93
N ASN A 242 0.52 -37.05 28.06
CA ASN A 242 -0.21 -35.78 28.22
C ASN A 242 0.68 -34.55 27.94
N VAL A 243 2.00 -34.65 28.07
CA VAL A 243 2.95 -33.55 27.84
C VAL A 243 4.19 -34.00 27.05
N LEU A 244 4.49 -33.31 25.95
CA LEU A 244 5.71 -33.49 25.16
C LEU A 244 6.65 -32.30 25.36
N ILE A 245 7.92 -32.55 25.69
CA ILE A 245 8.92 -31.49 25.90
C ILE A 245 10.14 -31.73 25.02
N LYS A 246 10.55 -30.72 24.26
CA LYS A 246 11.82 -30.73 23.53
C LYS A 246 12.94 -30.31 24.49
N ILE A 247 13.92 -31.17 24.72
CA ILE A 247 15.03 -30.93 25.66
C ILE A 247 16.34 -31.37 25.03
N ALA A 248 17.26 -30.42 24.82
CA ALA A 248 18.55 -30.66 24.19
C ALA A 248 19.41 -31.67 24.98
N ASN A 249 19.53 -31.46 26.29
CA ASN A 249 20.29 -32.31 27.20
C ASN A 249 19.41 -32.82 28.37
N PRO A 250 18.79 -34.00 28.24
CA PRO A 250 17.97 -34.59 29.30
C PRO A 250 18.66 -34.73 30.66
N LYS A 251 19.99 -34.80 30.70
CA LYS A 251 20.76 -34.98 31.95
C LYS A 251 20.76 -33.75 32.84
N GLU A 252 20.42 -32.57 32.31
CA GLU A 252 20.35 -31.32 33.08
C GLU A 252 19.02 -31.15 33.81
N LEU A 253 18.08 -32.08 33.64
CA LEU A 253 16.79 -32.05 34.33
C LEU A 253 16.87 -32.67 35.72
N PRO A 254 16.02 -32.21 36.66
CA PRO A 254 15.88 -32.86 37.95
C PRO A 254 15.42 -34.32 37.79
N PRO A 255 15.88 -35.24 38.68
CA PRO A 255 15.42 -36.63 38.68
C PRO A 255 13.94 -36.73 39.05
N GLY A 256 13.28 -37.83 38.66
CA GLY A 256 11.90 -38.10 39.07
C GLY A 256 10.82 -37.41 38.23
N LEU A 257 11.04 -37.22 36.92
CA LEU A 257 10.03 -36.66 36.01
C LEU A 257 8.68 -37.39 36.12
N PRO A 258 7.55 -36.66 36.16
CA PRO A 258 6.20 -37.23 36.13
C PRO A 258 5.99 -38.22 34.97
N LYS A 259 5.27 -39.32 35.23
CA LYS A 259 5.01 -40.40 34.25
C LYS A 259 4.26 -39.93 32.99
N ASN A 260 3.60 -38.76 33.05
CA ASN A 260 2.83 -38.17 31.95
C ASN A 260 3.66 -37.24 31.04
N ILE A 261 4.97 -37.09 31.30
CA ILE A 261 5.90 -36.28 30.50
C ILE A 261 6.75 -37.20 29.61
N ARG A 262 6.87 -36.85 28.33
CA ARG A 262 7.86 -37.46 27.42
C ARG A 262 8.78 -36.39 26.87
N ILE A 263 10.07 -36.66 27.00
CA ILE A 263 11.14 -35.76 26.56
C ILE A 263 11.77 -36.28 25.27
N SER A 264 12.23 -35.37 24.41
CA SER A 264 13.00 -35.70 23.20
C SER A 264 13.96 -34.56 22.85
N SER A 265 15.14 -34.87 22.32
CA SER A 265 16.08 -33.84 21.82
C SER A 265 15.61 -33.16 20.54
N TRP A 266 14.70 -33.82 19.80
CA TRP A 266 14.06 -33.28 18.62
C TRP A 266 12.62 -33.77 18.49
N LEU A 267 11.70 -32.88 18.09
CA LEU A 267 10.30 -33.21 17.81
C LEU A 267 9.93 -32.69 16.42
N PRO A 268 9.18 -33.45 15.61
CA PRO A 268 8.62 -32.93 14.36
C PRO A 268 7.46 -31.97 14.69
N GLN A 269 7.79 -30.75 15.12
CA GLN A 269 6.86 -29.81 15.75
C GLN A 269 5.58 -29.59 14.94
N LEU A 270 5.70 -29.36 13.64
CA LEU A 270 4.55 -29.14 12.76
C LEU A 270 3.55 -30.31 12.80
N LYS A 271 4.05 -31.55 12.78
CA LYS A 271 3.21 -32.75 12.89
C LYS A 271 2.58 -32.91 14.27
N VAL A 272 3.33 -32.55 15.31
CA VAL A 272 2.81 -32.55 16.68
C VAL A 272 1.66 -31.54 16.77
N LEU A 273 1.85 -30.30 16.33
CA LEU A 273 0.83 -29.24 16.37
C LEU A 273 -0.41 -29.57 15.54
N LYS A 274 -0.24 -30.27 14.40
CA LYS A 274 -1.35 -30.76 13.57
C LYS A 274 -2.20 -31.85 14.25
N HIS A 275 -1.64 -32.54 15.24
CA HIS A 275 -2.32 -33.68 15.86
C HIS A 275 -3.53 -33.23 16.70
N ARG A 276 -4.70 -33.84 16.47
CA ARG A 276 -6.00 -33.46 17.09
C ARG A 276 -6.03 -33.39 18.63
N ASN A 277 -5.12 -34.13 19.27
CA ASN A 277 -5.01 -34.18 20.73
C ASN A 277 -4.16 -33.06 21.33
N VAL A 278 -3.38 -32.31 20.53
CA VAL A 278 -2.65 -31.16 21.04
C VAL A 278 -3.65 -30.05 21.38
N LYS A 279 -3.60 -29.59 22.63
CA LYS A 279 -4.52 -28.57 23.17
C LYS A 279 -3.84 -27.25 23.48
N ALA A 280 -2.54 -27.26 23.75
CA ALA A 280 -1.75 -26.11 24.13
C ALA A 280 -0.35 -26.22 23.54
N PHE A 281 0.26 -25.08 23.20
CA PHE A 281 1.68 -24.99 22.86
C PHE A 281 2.38 -24.00 23.79
N ILE A 282 3.32 -24.49 24.60
CA ILE A 282 4.14 -23.65 25.47
C ILE A 282 5.39 -23.27 24.69
N THR A 283 5.63 -21.96 24.52
CA THR A 283 6.67 -21.46 23.61
C THR A 283 7.24 -20.14 24.08
N HIS A 284 8.50 -19.88 23.72
CA HIS A 284 9.10 -18.55 23.84
C HIS A 284 8.50 -17.49 22.91
N GLY A 285 7.65 -17.84 21.94
CA GLY A 285 7.04 -16.86 21.04
C GLY A 285 7.81 -16.53 19.76
N GLY A 286 8.81 -17.34 19.39
CA GLY A 286 9.49 -17.21 18.10
C GLY A 286 8.52 -17.40 16.92
N LEU A 287 8.63 -16.50 15.93
CA LEU A 287 7.63 -16.31 14.87
C LEU A 287 7.27 -17.58 14.07
N LEU A 288 8.27 -18.41 13.72
CA LEU A 288 8.01 -19.62 12.93
C LEU A 288 7.11 -20.60 13.68
N GLY A 289 7.47 -20.92 14.93
CA GLY A 289 6.71 -21.90 15.72
C GLY A 289 5.32 -21.41 16.11
N THR A 290 5.16 -20.10 16.32
CA THR A 290 3.83 -19.53 16.62
C THR A 290 2.95 -19.54 15.39
N GLN A 291 3.47 -19.26 14.19
CA GLN A 291 2.72 -19.41 12.94
C GLN A 291 2.29 -20.87 12.71
N GLU A 292 3.14 -21.86 13.00
CA GLU A 292 2.77 -23.28 12.92
C GLU A 292 1.59 -23.62 13.85
N ALA A 293 1.61 -23.12 15.09
CA ALA A 293 0.53 -23.34 16.04
C ALA A 293 -0.77 -22.65 15.59
N ILE A 294 -0.67 -21.43 15.08
CA ILE A 294 -1.79 -20.65 14.55
C ILE A 294 -2.42 -21.35 13.34
N SER A 295 -1.62 -21.88 12.40
CA SER A 295 -2.12 -22.63 11.24
C SER A 295 -3.00 -23.82 11.62
N TYR A 296 -2.80 -24.42 12.79
CA TYR A 296 -3.60 -25.54 13.28
C TYR A 296 -4.59 -25.14 14.39
N GLY A 297 -4.75 -23.84 14.67
CA GLY A 297 -5.67 -23.34 15.68
C GLY A 297 -5.33 -23.81 17.10
N VAL A 298 -4.04 -23.94 17.41
CA VAL A 298 -3.54 -24.32 18.74
C VAL A 298 -3.22 -23.06 19.55
N PRO A 299 -3.90 -22.82 20.69
CA PRO A 299 -3.60 -21.70 21.58
C PRO A 299 -2.28 -21.92 22.34
N MET A 300 -1.72 -20.82 22.87
CA MET A 300 -0.33 -20.80 23.34
C MET A 300 -0.18 -20.30 24.79
N ILE A 301 0.85 -20.79 25.48
CA ILE A 301 1.42 -20.11 26.65
C ILE A 301 2.77 -19.54 26.19
N GLY A 302 2.89 -18.22 26.20
CA GLY A 302 4.05 -17.48 25.74
C GLY A 302 4.98 -17.10 26.89
N ILE A 303 6.25 -17.50 26.83
CA ILE A 303 7.30 -17.15 27.79
C ILE A 303 8.44 -16.44 27.05
N PRO A 304 8.26 -15.17 26.63
CA PRO A 304 9.22 -14.48 25.79
C PRO A 304 10.55 -14.27 26.50
N LEU A 305 11.65 -14.45 25.74
CA LEU A 305 13.01 -14.35 26.26
C LEU A 305 13.79 -13.19 25.63
N PHE A 306 13.58 -12.89 24.34
CA PHE A 306 14.34 -11.86 23.61
C PHE A 306 13.67 -11.38 22.31
N SER A 307 14.14 -10.23 21.79
CA SER A 307 13.82 -9.70 20.45
C SER A 307 12.30 -9.61 20.15
N ASP A 308 11.89 -10.01 18.95
CA ASP A 308 10.52 -9.96 18.44
C ASP A 308 9.53 -10.84 19.21
N GLN A 309 10.01 -11.79 20.03
CA GLN A 309 9.17 -12.68 20.82
C GLN A 309 8.22 -11.94 21.75
N PHE A 310 8.68 -10.85 22.37
CA PHE A 310 7.84 -10.05 23.26
C PHE A 310 6.65 -9.44 22.50
N THR A 311 6.92 -8.89 21.33
CA THR A 311 5.93 -8.28 20.43
C THR A 311 4.96 -9.33 19.89
N ASN A 312 5.48 -10.49 19.47
CA ASN A 312 4.68 -11.62 18.97
C ASN A 312 3.67 -12.08 20.05
N ILE A 313 4.15 -12.38 21.27
CA ILE A 313 3.28 -12.83 22.36
C ILE A 313 2.28 -11.72 22.77
N ALA A 314 2.70 -10.46 22.84
CA ALA A 314 1.80 -9.36 23.16
C ALA A 314 0.65 -9.23 22.14
N ASN A 315 0.94 -9.38 20.84
CA ASN A 315 -0.07 -9.41 19.78
C ASN A 315 -1.02 -10.61 19.93
N TYR A 316 -0.51 -11.78 20.31
CA TYR A 316 -1.32 -12.99 20.50
C TYR A 316 -2.20 -12.94 21.75
N VAL A 317 -1.72 -12.34 22.85
CA VAL A 317 -2.53 -12.04 24.03
C VAL A 317 -3.68 -11.11 23.66
N LYS A 318 -3.40 -10.03 22.91
CA LYS A 318 -4.43 -9.10 22.43
C LYS A 318 -5.51 -9.79 21.57
N LYS A 319 -5.14 -10.82 20.80
CA LYS A 319 -6.06 -11.63 19.98
C LYS A 319 -6.74 -12.76 20.76
N ASN A 320 -6.50 -12.87 22.06
CA ASN A 320 -7.03 -13.91 22.93
C ASN A 320 -6.66 -15.33 22.47
N ILE A 321 -5.46 -15.54 21.94
CA ILE A 321 -4.97 -16.88 21.54
C ILE A 321 -3.78 -17.34 22.41
N ALA A 322 -3.29 -16.47 23.30
CA ALA A 322 -2.17 -16.76 24.17
C ALA A 322 -2.35 -16.18 25.58
N VAL A 323 -1.73 -16.83 26.56
CA VAL A 323 -1.43 -16.27 27.89
C VAL A 323 0.07 -15.98 27.95
N LYS A 324 0.45 -14.79 28.39
CA LYS A 324 1.86 -14.43 28.59
C LYS A 324 2.27 -14.71 30.04
N LEU A 325 3.38 -15.40 30.22
CA LEU A 325 4.08 -15.51 31.50
C LEU A 325 5.45 -14.82 31.37
N ASP A 326 5.86 -14.14 32.43
CA ASP A 326 7.18 -13.52 32.52
C ASP A 326 8.13 -14.48 33.22
N TYR A 327 9.25 -14.79 32.56
CA TYR A 327 10.24 -15.74 33.08
C TYR A 327 10.72 -15.38 34.50
N GLU A 328 10.98 -14.09 34.75
CA GLU A 328 11.51 -13.61 36.04
C GLU A 328 10.51 -13.79 37.20
N ASN A 329 9.23 -13.92 36.90
CA ASN A 329 8.16 -14.05 37.89
C ASN A 329 7.44 -15.41 37.80
N LEU A 330 8.01 -16.41 37.11
CA LEU A 330 7.36 -17.69 36.89
C LEU A 330 7.18 -18.44 38.22
N SER A 331 5.96 -18.91 38.50
CA SER A 331 5.60 -19.64 39.71
C SER A 331 4.65 -20.79 39.38
N GLU A 332 4.44 -21.71 40.32
CA GLU A 332 3.43 -22.77 40.19
C GLU A 332 2.04 -22.16 39.97
N ASP A 333 1.64 -21.21 40.81
CA ASP A 333 0.32 -20.55 40.74
C ASP A 333 0.03 -19.92 39.37
N ASN A 334 1.01 -19.20 38.79
CA ASN A 334 0.78 -18.54 37.50
C ASN A 334 0.85 -19.50 36.31
N MET A 335 1.66 -20.56 36.39
CA MET A 335 1.67 -21.63 35.40
C MET A 335 0.34 -22.39 35.42
N ASP A 336 -0.18 -22.72 36.60
CA ASP A 336 -1.47 -23.39 36.78
C ASP A 336 -2.62 -22.53 36.27
N ALA A 337 -2.61 -21.23 36.57
CA ALA A 337 -3.60 -20.29 36.04
C ALA A 337 -3.56 -20.24 34.50
N ALA A 338 -2.37 -20.19 33.89
CA ALA A 338 -2.20 -20.17 32.44
C ALA A 338 -2.64 -21.50 31.78
N LEU A 339 -2.29 -22.64 32.37
CA LEU A 339 -2.72 -23.96 31.91
C LEU A 339 -4.24 -24.10 32.00
N ASN A 340 -4.85 -23.71 33.12
CA ASN A 340 -6.30 -23.76 33.30
C ASN A 340 -7.02 -22.88 32.28
N ALA A 341 -6.52 -21.67 32.02
CA ALA A 341 -7.05 -20.79 31.00
C ALA A 341 -6.97 -21.45 29.61
N ILE A 342 -5.82 -21.96 29.19
CA ILE A 342 -5.63 -22.48 27.83
C ILE A 342 -6.35 -23.83 27.61
N LEU A 343 -6.39 -24.70 28.62
CA LEU A 343 -6.97 -26.04 28.48
C LEU A 343 -8.50 -26.05 28.62
N TYR A 344 -9.06 -25.20 29.48
CA TYR A 344 -10.48 -25.29 29.86
C TYR A 344 -11.33 -24.10 29.40
N ASN A 345 -10.75 -22.93 29.12
CA ASN A 345 -11.52 -21.81 28.56
C ASN A 345 -11.58 -21.92 27.03
N SER A 346 -12.77 -22.27 26.49
CA SER A 346 -12.94 -22.50 25.05
C SER A 346 -12.65 -21.26 24.19
N THR A 347 -12.75 -20.06 24.76
CA THR A 347 -12.53 -18.79 24.04
C THR A 347 -11.14 -18.71 23.40
N TYR A 348 -10.10 -19.23 24.05
CA TYR A 348 -8.74 -19.25 23.48
C TYR A 348 -8.66 -20.16 22.26
N ARG A 349 -9.29 -21.33 22.32
CA ARG A 349 -9.29 -22.29 21.23
C ARG A 349 -10.16 -21.82 20.06
N GLU A 350 -11.30 -21.24 20.33
CA GLU A 350 -12.18 -20.64 19.33
C GLU A 350 -11.51 -19.46 18.63
N ALA A 351 -10.86 -18.57 19.39
CA ALA A 351 -10.09 -17.46 18.84
C ALA A 351 -8.90 -17.95 17.99
N ALA A 352 -8.16 -18.97 18.45
CA ALA A 352 -7.06 -19.57 17.69
C ALA A 352 -7.55 -20.19 16.37
N ARG A 353 -8.67 -20.91 16.38
CA ARG A 353 -9.29 -21.48 15.17
C ARG A 353 -9.81 -20.40 14.21
N LYS A 354 -10.44 -19.36 14.73
CA LYS A 354 -10.90 -18.21 13.93
C LYS A 354 -9.72 -17.52 13.27
N LEU A 355 -8.64 -17.29 14.01
CA LEU A 355 -7.42 -16.71 13.45
C LEU A 355 -6.76 -17.64 12.43
N ALA A 356 -6.76 -18.96 12.66
CA ALA A 356 -6.28 -19.95 11.70
C ALA A 356 -7.03 -19.85 10.37
N GLN A 357 -8.37 -19.77 10.42
CA GLN A 357 -9.21 -19.58 9.23
C GLN A 357 -8.84 -18.30 8.49
N GLN A 358 -8.70 -17.17 9.20
CA GLN A 358 -8.28 -15.90 8.60
C GLN A 358 -6.86 -15.92 8.03
N PHE A 359 -5.94 -16.66 8.65
CA PHE A 359 -4.56 -16.77 8.20
C PHE A 359 -4.42 -17.68 6.98
N LEU A 360 -5.26 -18.71 6.85
CA LEU A 360 -5.24 -19.65 5.74
C LEU A 360 -6.12 -19.23 4.56
N ASP A 361 -7.14 -18.38 4.79
CA ASP A 361 -7.98 -17.79 3.75
C ASP A 361 -7.18 -16.72 3.02
N ARG A 362 -6.56 -17.13 1.91
CA ARG A 362 -5.64 -16.33 1.09
C ARG A 362 -5.88 -16.63 -0.39
N PRO A 363 -5.67 -15.65 -1.30
CA PRO A 363 -5.87 -15.87 -2.73
C PRO A 363 -4.89 -16.90 -3.31
N LEU A 364 -3.64 -16.88 -2.82
CA LEU A 364 -2.57 -17.79 -3.21
C LEU A 364 -1.85 -18.31 -1.98
N LYS A 365 -1.32 -19.54 -2.08
CA LYS A 365 -0.44 -20.10 -1.06
C LYS A 365 0.86 -19.28 -0.98
N PRO A 366 1.52 -19.20 0.19
CA PRO A 366 2.74 -18.42 0.35
C PRO A 366 3.84 -18.71 -0.68
N ILE A 367 4.02 -19.99 -1.05
CA ILE A 367 5.03 -20.37 -2.05
C ILE A 367 4.65 -19.90 -3.46
N ASP A 368 3.38 -19.94 -3.81
CA ASP A 368 2.92 -19.49 -5.13
C ASP A 368 3.02 -17.97 -5.25
N THR A 369 2.68 -17.24 -4.19
CA THR A 369 2.92 -15.80 -4.08
C THR A 369 4.40 -15.47 -4.23
N ALA A 370 5.28 -16.15 -3.51
CA ALA A 370 6.72 -15.91 -3.57
C ALA A 370 7.28 -16.17 -4.98
N SER A 371 6.96 -17.32 -5.59
CA SER A 371 7.42 -17.67 -6.93
C SER A 371 6.94 -16.66 -7.98
N PHE A 372 5.65 -16.29 -7.95
CA PHE A 372 5.10 -15.33 -8.92
C PHE A 372 5.87 -14.02 -8.91
N TRP A 373 6.09 -13.44 -7.73
CA TRP A 373 6.77 -12.14 -7.64
C TRP A 373 8.27 -12.21 -7.92
N ILE A 374 8.92 -13.35 -7.65
CA ILE A 374 10.31 -13.59 -8.10
C ILE A 374 10.36 -13.60 -9.64
N GLU A 375 9.49 -14.39 -10.28
CA GLU A 375 9.39 -14.49 -11.73
C GLU A 375 9.04 -13.14 -12.38
N TYR A 376 8.17 -12.35 -11.73
CA TYR A 376 7.83 -11.00 -12.15
C TYR A 376 9.07 -10.07 -12.19
N ILE A 377 9.89 -10.07 -11.13
CA ILE A 377 11.13 -9.27 -11.08
C ILE A 377 12.15 -9.75 -12.12
N VAL A 378 12.30 -11.06 -12.30
CA VAL A 378 13.17 -11.62 -13.35
C VAL A 378 12.73 -11.15 -14.73
N LYS A 379 11.43 -11.23 -15.02
CA LYS A 379 10.86 -10.90 -16.33
C LYS A 379 10.92 -9.41 -16.66
N TYR A 380 10.69 -8.54 -15.68
CA TYR A 380 10.53 -7.10 -15.92
C TYR A 380 11.70 -6.23 -15.45
N GLY A 381 12.62 -6.82 -14.69
CA GLY A 381 13.84 -6.18 -14.23
C GLY A 381 13.74 -5.61 -12.80
N LYS A 382 14.91 -5.22 -12.28
CA LYS A 382 15.11 -4.83 -10.88
C LYS A 382 14.28 -3.65 -10.39
N ASP A 383 13.83 -2.77 -11.29
CA ASP A 383 13.12 -1.55 -10.97
C ASP A 383 11.58 -1.67 -11.14
N ALA A 384 11.08 -2.87 -11.47
CA ALA A 384 9.66 -3.07 -11.80
C ALA A 384 8.70 -2.68 -10.67
N LEU A 385 9.13 -2.77 -9.42
CA LEU A 385 8.37 -2.42 -8.21
C LEU A 385 9.01 -1.29 -7.38
N ARG A 386 10.04 -0.61 -7.92
CA ARG A 386 10.84 0.34 -7.16
C ARG A 386 10.04 1.60 -6.82
N SER A 387 9.98 1.94 -5.53
CA SER A 387 9.31 3.15 -5.04
C SER A 387 10.06 4.44 -5.45
N PRO A 388 9.37 5.49 -5.92
CA PRO A 388 9.98 6.81 -6.15
C PRO A 388 10.59 7.45 -4.89
N ALA A 389 10.17 7.02 -3.69
CA ALA A 389 10.76 7.48 -2.43
C ALA A 389 12.26 7.19 -2.35
N MET A 390 12.75 6.19 -3.09
CA MET A 390 14.17 5.83 -3.16
C MET A 390 15.03 6.84 -3.95
N ASP A 391 14.40 7.76 -4.69
CA ASP A 391 15.08 8.86 -5.39
C ASP A 391 15.16 10.15 -4.56
N LEU A 392 14.61 10.13 -3.34
CA LEU A 392 14.52 11.27 -2.44
C LEU A 392 15.39 11.04 -1.20
N ASN A 393 15.93 12.13 -0.66
CA ASN A 393 16.54 12.06 0.68
C ASN A 393 15.46 11.80 1.74
N TRP A 394 15.85 11.18 2.86
CA TRP A 394 14.88 10.82 3.92
C TRP A 394 14.10 12.03 4.46
N TRP A 395 14.72 13.21 4.57
CA TRP A 395 14.04 14.42 5.01
C TRP A 395 13.07 14.99 3.95
N GLN A 396 13.29 14.69 2.67
CA GLN A 396 12.40 15.06 1.57
C GLN A 396 11.17 14.15 1.50
N VAL A 397 11.35 12.85 1.77
CA VAL A 397 10.25 11.88 1.89
C VAL A 397 9.30 12.30 3.00
N GLU A 398 9.85 12.66 4.17
CA GLU A 398 9.12 13.12 5.36
C GLU A 398 8.69 14.60 5.31
N LEU A 399 8.95 15.31 4.20
CA LEU A 399 8.57 16.71 3.97
C LEU A 399 9.12 17.73 5.00
N LEU A 400 10.23 17.41 5.69
CA LEU A 400 10.80 18.31 6.70
C LEU A 400 11.28 19.63 6.10
N ASP A 401 11.81 19.60 4.87
CA ASP A 401 12.20 20.79 4.10
C ASP A 401 11.00 21.68 3.79
N VAL A 402 9.89 21.09 3.37
CA VAL A 402 8.62 21.77 3.09
C VAL A 402 8.02 22.37 4.35
N TYR A 403 7.97 21.62 5.45
CA TYR A 403 7.42 22.12 6.72
C TYR A 403 8.30 23.22 7.34
N ALA A 404 9.63 23.09 7.26
CA ALA A 404 10.54 24.14 7.72
C ALA A 404 10.35 25.44 6.94
N PHE A 405 10.18 25.36 5.61
CA PHE A 405 9.87 26.53 4.77
C PHE A 405 8.55 27.18 5.18
N LEU A 406 7.47 26.40 5.30
CA LEU A 406 6.16 26.91 5.74
C LEU A 406 6.20 27.54 7.13
N LEU A 407 6.92 26.92 8.07
CA LEU A 407 7.10 27.45 9.43
C LEU A 407 7.88 28.76 9.40
N PHE A 408 8.99 28.84 8.65
CA PHE A 408 9.77 30.06 8.51
C PHE A 408 8.92 31.19 7.91
N THR A 409 8.21 30.93 6.82
CA THR A 409 7.29 31.90 6.22
C THR A 409 6.20 32.33 7.21
N SER A 410 5.64 31.38 7.97
CA SER A 410 4.64 31.68 9.01
C SER A 410 5.22 32.53 10.14
N ILE A 411 6.47 32.29 10.57
CA ILE A 411 7.15 33.11 11.57
C ILE A 411 7.39 34.52 11.02
N VAL A 412 7.81 34.66 9.77
CA VAL A 412 8.00 35.96 9.12
C VAL A 412 6.66 36.70 8.99
N ILE A 413 5.59 36.01 8.56
CA ILE A 413 4.24 36.58 8.50
C ILE A 413 3.80 36.97 9.91
N VAL A 414 3.90 36.09 10.91
CA VAL A 414 3.54 36.41 12.29
C VAL A 414 4.42 37.53 12.85
N TYR A 415 5.70 37.64 12.48
CA TYR A 415 6.55 38.76 12.86
C TYR A 415 6.06 40.07 12.24
N ILE A 416 5.76 40.08 10.93
CA ILE A 416 5.20 41.23 10.21
C ILE A 416 3.82 41.58 10.76
N THR A 417 2.94 40.59 10.92
CA THR A 417 1.61 40.71 11.50
C THR A 417 1.72 41.17 12.93
N ILE A 418 2.59 40.65 13.79
CA ILE A 418 2.83 41.18 15.15
C ILE A 418 3.35 42.61 15.06
N HIS A 419 4.20 42.98 14.10
CA HIS A 419 4.60 44.38 13.94
C HIS A 419 3.41 45.28 13.54
N LEU A 420 2.59 44.84 12.59
CA LEU A 420 1.37 45.51 12.15
C LEU A 420 0.25 45.47 13.20
N THR A 421 0.22 44.44 14.03
CA THR A 421 -0.79 44.19 15.07
C THR A 421 -0.36 44.79 16.40
N LEU A 422 0.93 45.01 16.67
CA LEU A 422 1.42 45.91 17.73
C LEU A 422 1.09 47.37 17.39
N MET A 423 0.96 47.69 16.10
CA MET A 423 0.39 48.96 15.62
C MET A 423 -1.14 49.03 15.88
N PHE A 424 -1.85 47.90 15.92
CA PHE A 424 -3.33 47.84 15.98
C PHE A 424 -3.92 47.32 17.31
N LEU A 425 -3.16 46.65 18.17
CA LEU A 425 -3.55 46.10 19.48
C LEU A 425 -3.00 46.94 20.65
N ASN A 426 -2.91 48.25 20.44
CA ASN A 426 -3.33 49.22 21.47
C ASN A 426 -4.87 49.27 21.61
N MET A 427 -5.61 48.44 20.85
CA MET A 427 -7.07 48.33 20.93
C MET A 427 -7.53 46.91 21.30
N ILE A 428 -7.59 46.67 22.62
CA ILE A 428 -8.62 45.91 23.34
C ILE A 428 -8.62 44.37 23.24
N SER A 429 -8.95 43.76 24.39
CA SER A 429 -8.61 42.42 24.85
C SER A 429 -9.80 41.50 25.12
N SER A 430 -9.53 40.18 25.03
CA SER A 430 -9.99 39.07 25.93
C SER A 430 -11.48 38.62 25.88
N LYS A 431 -11.90 37.34 26.02
CA LYS A 431 -11.34 35.98 26.21
C LYS A 431 -12.50 34.93 26.13
N ARG A 432 -12.25 33.74 25.53
CA ARG A 432 -12.52 32.30 25.93
C ARG A 432 -13.86 31.88 26.64
N LEU A 433 -14.42 30.65 26.58
CA LEU A 433 -13.93 29.25 26.46
C LEU A 433 -15.09 28.21 26.28
N GLN A 434 -14.86 27.09 25.56
CA GLN A 434 -15.21 25.63 25.76
C GLN A 434 -16.59 25.13 26.29
N GLN A 435 -17.12 23.89 26.05
CA GLN A 435 -16.61 22.48 26.10
C GLN A 435 -17.73 21.47 25.59
N LYS A 436 -17.47 20.37 24.81
CA LYS A 436 -17.41 18.87 25.10
C LYS A 436 -18.68 18.20 25.74
N LYS A 437 -19.13 16.92 25.56
CA LYS A 437 -18.55 15.57 25.22
C LYS A 437 -19.64 14.41 25.20
N CYS A 438 -19.35 13.28 24.50
CA CYS A 438 -19.63 11.82 24.78
C CYS A 438 -21.08 11.23 24.81
N LEU A 439 -21.41 9.91 24.65
CA LEU A 439 -20.86 8.62 24.14
C LEU A 439 -21.88 7.49 24.57
N TYR A 440 -22.18 6.42 23.79
CA TYR A 440 -22.09 4.96 24.19
C TYR A 440 -22.75 3.89 23.26
N LEU A 441 -22.16 2.68 23.31
CA LEU A 441 -22.25 1.41 22.54
C LEU A 441 -23.45 0.45 22.82
N ARG A 442 -23.75 -0.49 21.88
CA ARG A 442 -23.69 -1.98 22.09
C ARG A 442 -23.89 -2.85 20.81
N THR A 443 -23.39 -4.10 20.87
CA THR A 443 -23.10 -5.13 19.83
C THR A 443 -24.11 -6.32 19.77
N THR A 444 -24.13 -7.11 18.68
CA THR A 444 -24.75 -8.48 18.56
C THR A 444 -23.94 -9.42 17.64
N CYS A 445 -24.21 -10.74 17.69
CA CYS A 445 -23.42 -11.86 17.11
C CYS A 445 -24.21 -12.74 16.08
N GLN A 446 -23.48 -13.61 15.33
CA GLN A 446 -23.79 -14.33 14.07
C GLN A 446 -24.33 -15.78 14.21
N CYS A 447 -24.89 -16.37 13.12
CA CYS A 447 -24.33 -17.55 12.39
C CYS A 447 -25.06 -17.96 11.06
N SER A 448 -24.25 -18.24 10.03
CA SER A 448 -24.26 -19.17 8.85
C SER A 448 -25.44 -19.36 7.86
N THR A 449 -25.05 -19.83 6.65
CA THR A 449 -25.43 -19.38 5.29
C THR A 449 -25.95 -20.48 4.33
N ASP A 450 -26.74 -20.06 3.34
CA ASP A 450 -26.66 -20.42 1.90
C ASP A 450 -26.29 -19.11 1.12
N GLY A 451 -26.00 -19.16 -0.20
CA GLY A 451 -25.36 -18.08 -0.99
C GLY A 451 -25.75 -16.61 -0.70
N TYR A 452 -24.77 -15.69 -0.75
CA TYR A 452 -24.91 -14.32 -0.23
C TYR A 452 -25.82 -13.42 -1.07
N ARG A 453 -26.51 -12.47 -0.40
CA ARG A 453 -27.29 -11.40 -1.03
C ARG A 453 -26.56 -10.05 -0.91
N ILE A 454 -26.20 -9.47 -2.04
CA ILE A 454 -25.37 -8.26 -2.14
C ILE A 454 -26.19 -7.13 -2.75
N LEU A 455 -26.13 -5.95 -2.13
CA LEU A 455 -26.73 -4.71 -2.66
C LEU A 455 -25.65 -3.80 -3.25
N GLY A 456 -25.72 -3.51 -4.55
CA GLY A 456 -24.93 -2.47 -5.20
C GLY A 456 -25.71 -1.16 -5.31
N VAL A 457 -25.18 -0.05 -4.80
CA VAL A 457 -25.84 1.27 -4.86
C VAL A 457 -25.00 2.26 -5.66
N PHE A 458 -25.39 2.54 -6.90
CA PHE A 458 -24.61 3.32 -7.87
C PHE A 458 -25.46 4.43 -8.51
N PRO A 459 -25.74 5.51 -7.78
CA PRO A 459 -26.64 6.59 -8.22
C PRO A 459 -26.00 7.57 -9.22
N ILE A 460 -24.71 7.45 -9.54
CA ILE A 460 -24.04 8.36 -10.49
C ILE A 460 -24.55 8.10 -11.92
N ASN A 461 -25.01 9.14 -12.62
CA ASN A 461 -25.55 9.07 -13.99
C ASN A 461 -24.48 9.17 -15.11
N GLY A 462 -23.20 8.95 -14.77
CA GLY A 462 -22.07 8.93 -15.71
C GLY A 462 -21.79 7.53 -16.23
N ARG A 463 -21.91 7.30 -17.55
CA ARG A 463 -21.70 5.96 -18.14
C ARG A 463 -20.30 5.41 -17.89
N SER A 464 -19.29 6.28 -17.86
CA SER A 464 -17.91 5.90 -17.55
C SER A 464 -17.70 5.46 -16.11
N HIS A 465 -18.55 5.85 -15.16
CA HIS A 465 -18.48 5.29 -13.82
C HIS A 465 -19.10 3.90 -13.84
N TRP A 466 -20.33 3.81 -14.36
CA TRP A 466 -21.13 2.58 -14.35
C TRP A 466 -20.47 1.35 -14.97
N ILE A 467 -19.72 1.48 -16.08
CA ILE A 467 -19.12 0.34 -16.79
C ILE A 467 -18.30 -0.59 -15.87
N MET A 468 -17.52 -0.02 -14.95
CA MET A 468 -16.71 -0.82 -14.03
C MET A 468 -17.56 -1.49 -12.94
N MET A 469 -18.52 -0.74 -12.38
CA MET A 469 -19.42 -1.24 -11.34
C MET A 469 -20.28 -2.37 -11.89
N GLU A 470 -20.80 -2.19 -13.11
CA GLU A 470 -21.56 -3.20 -13.85
C GLU A 470 -20.77 -4.51 -13.98
N ALA A 471 -19.49 -4.43 -14.35
CA ALA A 471 -18.64 -5.60 -14.49
C ALA A 471 -18.55 -6.38 -13.16
N LEU A 472 -18.28 -5.71 -12.03
CA LEU A 472 -18.21 -6.38 -10.73
C LEU A 472 -19.54 -7.03 -10.37
N MET A 473 -20.64 -6.28 -10.46
CA MET A 473 -21.95 -6.79 -10.04
C MET A 473 -22.39 -8.00 -10.89
N LYS A 474 -22.07 -8.01 -12.20
CA LYS A 474 -22.30 -9.18 -13.06
C LYS A 474 -21.43 -10.36 -12.67
N GLY A 475 -20.13 -10.14 -12.47
CA GLY A 475 -19.21 -11.19 -12.05
C GLY A 475 -19.59 -11.83 -10.70
N LEU A 476 -20.11 -11.04 -9.76
CA LEU A 476 -20.66 -11.56 -8.51
C LEU A 476 -21.91 -12.44 -8.73
N ALA A 477 -22.81 -12.03 -9.61
CA ALA A 477 -24.01 -12.82 -9.94
C ALA A 477 -23.68 -14.12 -10.70
N GLU A 478 -22.68 -14.08 -11.58
CA GLU A 478 -22.16 -15.26 -12.29
C GLU A 478 -21.52 -16.28 -11.34
N ARG A 479 -20.99 -15.81 -10.21
CA ARG A 479 -20.46 -16.65 -9.13
C ARG A 479 -21.53 -17.18 -8.16
N GLY A 480 -22.81 -16.96 -8.47
CA GLY A 480 -23.94 -17.54 -7.73
C GLY A 480 -24.49 -16.67 -6.60
N HIS A 481 -23.98 -15.45 -6.41
CA HIS A 481 -24.52 -14.51 -5.42
C HIS A 481 -25.80 -13.85 -5.94
N GLN A 482 -26.77 -13.58 -5.06
CA GLN A 482 -27.93 -12.76 -5.41
C GLN A 482 -27.55 -11.29 -5.36
N VAL A 483 -27.74 -10.57 -6.46
CA VAL A 483 -27.24 -9.22 -6.65
C VAL A 483 -28.39 -8.27 -7.00
N ASP A 484 -28.72 -7.36 -6.09
CA ASP A 484 -29.64 -6.25 -6.32
C ASP A 484 -28.82 -4.97 -6.63
N VAL A 485 -29.15 -4.25 -7.69
CA VAL A 485 -28.36 -3.10 -8.17
C VAL A 485 -29.24 -1.87 -8.37
N VAL A 486 -28.93 -0.79 -7.66
CA VAL A 486 -29.52 0.54 -7.90
C VAL A 486 -28.68 1.31 -8.91
N THR A 487 -29.27 1.71 -10.04
CA THR A 487 -28.55 2.38 -11.15
C THR A 487 -29.51 3.22 -12.03
N HIS A 488 -28.97 4.16 -12.81
CA HIS A 488 -29.70 4.84 -13.88
C HIS A 488 -29.69 4.08 -15.21
N PHE A 489 -28.82 3.09 -15.35
CA PHE A 489 -28.58 2.38 -16.61
C PHE A 489 -29.26 1.02 -16.60
N LYS A 490 -30.19 0.80 -17.53
CA LYS A 490 -30.81 -0.52 -17.72
C LYS A 490 -29.89 -1.41 -18.55
N THR A 491 -29.50 -2.56 -18.01
CA THR A 491 -28.75 -3.58 -18.74
C THR A 491 -29.63 -4.78 -19.04
N ARG A 492 -29.49 -5.36 -20.24
CA ARG A 492 -30.16 -6.62 -20.60
C ARG A 492 -29.39 -7.83 -20.06
N SER A 493 -29.28 -7.95 -18.73
CA SER A 493 -28.72 -9.16 -18.13
C SER A 493 -29.74 -10.30 -18.21
N THR A 494 -29.31 -11.49 -18.63
CA THR A 494 -30.13 -12.71 -18.62
C THR A 494 -29.93 -13.54 -17.35
N ASN A 495 -29.01 -13.13 -16.46
CA ASN A 495 -28.69 -13.87 -15.24
C ASN A 495 -29.84 -13.71 -14.22
N PRO A 496 -30.49 -14.81 -13.76
CA PRO A 496 -31.61 -14.74 -12.84
C PRO A 496 -31.25 -14.21 -11.45
N ASN A 497 -29.96 -14.25 -11.08
CA ASN A 497 -29.47 -13.72 -9.80
C ASN A 497 -29.17 -12.21 -9.86
N TYR A 498 -29.39 -11.55 -11.00
CA TYR A 498 -29.08 -10.14 -11.19
C TYR A 498 -30.37 -9.32 -11.34
N ARG A 499 -30.69 -8.50 -10.34
CA ARG A 499 -31.89 -7.65 -10.33
C ARG A 499 -31.50 -6.17 -10.34
N GLU A 500 -32.07 -5.44 -11.30
CA GLU A 500 -31.88 -3.99 -11.42
C GLU A 500 -33.04 -3.20 -10.80
N ILE A 501 -32.68 -2.13 -10.11
CA ILE A 501 -33.57 -1.15 -9.50
C ILE A 501 -33.25 0.20 -10.14
N ILE A 502 -34.00 0.53 -11.19
CA ILE A 502 -33.70 1.71 -12.02
C ILE A 502 -34.15 2.99 -11.31
N LEU A 503 -33.27 3.98 -11.17
CA LEU A 503 -33.64 5.31 -10.68
C LEU A 503 -34.25 6.13 -11.82
N GLU A 504 -35.29 6.91 -11.51
CA GLU A 504 -35.86 7.84 -12.50
C GLU A 504 -34.80 8.85 -12.91
N ASN A 505 -34.76 9.20 -14.21
CA ASN A 505 -33.73 10.05 -14.80
C ASN A 505 -33.97 11.55 -14.48
N ILE A 506 -34.07 11.88 -13.20
CA ILE A 506 -34.31 13.25 -12.70
C ILE A 506 -33.09 14.15 -12.97
N LEU A 507 -31.88 13.57 -12.99
CA LEU A 507 -30.63 14.30 -13.22
C LEU A 507 -30.31 14.54 -14.70
N GLY A 508 -31.07 13.95 -15.63
CA GLY A 508 -30.80 13.98 -17.06
C GLY A 508 -29.64 13.06 -17.49
N SER A 509 -29.52 12.81 -18.80
CA SER A 509 -28.42 12.00 -19.36
C SER A 509 -27.14 12.85 -19.51
N ALA A 510 -26.03 12.36 -18.97
CA ALA A 510 -24.70 12.93 -19.21
C ALA A 510 -24.01 12.37 -20.47
N VAL A 511 -24.60 11.36 -21.14
CA VAL A 511 -24.00 10.72 -22.32
C VAL A 511 -24.26 11.57 -23.56
N ASN A 512 -23.18 11.93 -24.28
CA ASN A 512 -23.21 12.74 -25.50
C ASN A 512 -23.94 14.09 -25.35
N ASN A 513 -23.94 14.68 -24.15
CA ASN A 513 -24.79 15.82 -23.85
C ASN A 513 -24.04 17.08 -23.38
N LEU A 514 -22.77 16.97 -22.98
CA LEU A 514 -22.01 18.11 -22.45
C LEU A 514 -21.32 18.90 -23.56
N THR A 515 -21.61 20.20 -23.63
CA THR A 515 -21.02 21.16 -24.57
C THR A 515 -19.59 21.56 -24.17
N ALA A 516 -18.81 22.09 -25.11
CA ALA A 516 -17.44 22.55 -24.86
C ALA A 516 -17.39 23.61 -23.74
N LYS A 517 -18.36 24.52 -23.67
CA LYS A 517 -18.46 25.53 -22.60
C LYS A 517 -18.65 24.89 -21.23
N GLU A 518 -19.54 23.90 -21.13
CA GLU A 518 -19.76 23.17 -19.88
C GLU A 518 -18.52 22.38 -19.49
N ILE A 519 -17.84 21.74 -20.44
CA ILE A 519 -16.59 21.00 -20.19
C ILE A 519 -15.46 21.90 -19.71
N LEU A 520 -15.26 23.06 -20.34
CA LEU A 520 -14.27 24.05 -19.89
C LEU A 520 -14.64 24.59 -18.50
N TYR A 521 -15.92 24.79 -18.24
CA TYR A 521 -16.41 25.12 -16.91
C TYR A 521 -16.11 24.00 -15.91
N PHE A 522 -16.36 22.73 -16.24
CA PHE A 522 -16.01 21.56 -15.42
C PHE A 522 -14.51 21.52 -15.10
N GLY A 523 -13.65 21.88 -16.06
CA GLY A 523 -12.19 21.89 -15.92
C GLY A 523 -11.63 22.91 -14.93
N SER A 524 -12.39 23.95 -14.54
CA SER A 524 -11.91 25.06 -13.69
C SER A 524 -11.76 24.73 -12.18
N MET A 525 -11.56 23.45 -11.82
CA MET A 525 -11.38 22.91 -10.45
C MET A 525 -12.13 23.67 -9.34
N ASN A 526 -13.38 23.29 -9.10
CA ASN A 526 -14.20 23.83 -8.01
C ASN A 526 -14.83 22.68 -7.20
N ILE A 527 -14.36 22.51 -5.95
CA ILE A 527 -14.77 21.40 -5.08
C ILE A 527 -16.19 21.55 -4.55
N GLU A 528 -16.64 22.77 -4.26
CA GLU A 528 -18.03 23.04 -3.91
C GLU A 528 -18.98 22.54 -5.01
N ARG A 529 -18.68 22.89 -6.25
CA ARG A 529 -19.48 22.45 -7.41
C ARG A 529 -19.42 20.94 -7.59
N LEU A 530 -18.23 20.33 -7.47
CA LEU A 530 -18.06 18.89 -7.58
C LEU A 530 -18.91 18.15 -6.53
N THR A 531 -18.79 18.56 -5.27
CA THR A 531 -19.52 17.95 -4.14
C THR A 531 -21.01 18.27 -4.15
N TYR A 532 -21.41 19.39 -4.73
CA TYR A 532 -22.81 19.70 -4.97
C TYR A 532 -23.41 18.78 -6.04
N MET A 533 -22.77 18.70 -7.22
CA MET A 533 -23.29 17.94 -8.37
C MET A 533 -23.20 16.43 -8.18
N ALA A 534 -22.06 15.93 -7.72
CA ALA A 534 -21.79 14.51 -7.55
C ALA A 534 -21.85 14.05 -6.09
N GLY A 535 -22.39 14.90 -5.21
CA GLY A 535 -22.62 14.59 -3.80
C GLY A 535 -24.02 14.96 -3.36
N LEU A 536 -24.29 16.23 -3.05
CA LEU A 536 -25.59 16.68 -2.53
C LEU A 536 -26.76 16.32 -3.44
N LYS A 537 -26.70 16.65 -4.73
CA LYS A 537 -27.75 16.29 -5.70
C LYS A 537 -27.95 14.78 -5.84
N LEU A 538 -26.90 13.98 -5.72
CA LEU A 538 -27.03 12.53 -5.71
C LEU A 538 -27.68 12.03 -4.42
N CYS A 539 -27.37 12.65 -3.28
CA CYS A 539 -27.95 12.31 -2.00
C CYS A 539 -29.44 12.64 -1.93
N GLU A 540 -29.90 13.66 -2.65
CA GLU A 540 -31.33 13.97 -2.80
C GLU A 540 -32.12 12.81 -3.44
N LEU A 541 -31.49 11.99 -4.29
CA LEU A 541 -32.12 10.80 -4.87
C LEU A 541 -32.53 9.76 -3.80
N MET A 542 -31.98 9.83 -2.58
CA MET A 542 -32.40 8.93 -1.49
C MET A 542 -33.88 9.08 -1.12
N GLU A 543 -34.51 10.20 -1.47
CA GLU A 543 -35.95 10.43 -1.27
C GLU A 543 -36.82 9.78 -2.35
N GLN A 544 -36.24 9.26 -3.44
CA GLN A 544 -37.02 8.58 -4.47
C GLN A 544 -37.73 7.34 -3.91
N PRO A 545 -38.96 7.04 -4.38
CA PRO A 545 -39.76 5.93 -3.86
C PRO A 545 -39.02 4.58 -3.84
N ARG A 546 -38.25 4.28 -4.89
CA ARG A 546 -37.49 3.02 -5.00
C ARG A 546 -36.36 2.89 -3.97
N LEU A 547 -35.67 3.98 -3.66
CA LEU A 547 -34.63 3.98 -2.62
C LEU A 547 -35.27 3.92 -1.23
N GLN A 548 -36.35 4.67 -1.01
CA GLN A 548 -37.13 4.61 0.22
C GLN A 548 -37.72 3.21 0.49
N GLU A 549 -38.09 2.47 -0.56
CA GLU A 549 -38.54 1.08 -0.44
C GLU A 549 -37.43 0.17 0.10
N ILE A 550 -36.21 0.26 -0.43
CA ILE A 550 -35.06 -0.51 0.07
C ILE A 550 -34.72 -0.14 1.52
N ILE A 551 -34.79 1.15 1.85
CA ILE A 551 -34.50 1.65 3.20
C ILE A 551 -35.56 1.13 4.19
N LYS A 552 -36.85 1.27 3.88
CA LYS A 552 -37.93 0.94 4.83
C LYS A 552 -38.24 -0.56 4.87
N ASN A 553 -38.13 -1.23 3.73
CA ASN A 553 -38.54 -2.62 3.54
C ASN A 553 -37.43 -3.45 2.86
N PRO A 554 -36.22 -3.56 3.46
CA PRO A 554 -35.18 -4.41 2.90
C PRO A 554 -35.61 -5.88 2.90
N PRO A 555 -35.13 -6.71 1.96
CA PRO A 555 -35.32 -8.15 1.96
C PRO A 555 -34.95 -8.74 3.32
N LYS A 556 -35.77 -9.69 3.80
CA LYS A 556 -35.56 -10.35 5.10
C LYS A 556 -35.08 -11.80 4.96
N ASN A 557 -35.39 -12.46 3.85
CA ASN A 557 -35.13 -13.89 3.64
C ASN A 557 -34.66 -14.16 2.20
N PRO A 558 -33.34 -14.28 1.96
CA PRO A 558 -32.26 -13.90 2.87
C PRO A 558 -32.14 -12.36 2.98
N PRO A 559 -31.66 -11.82 4.13
CA PRO A 559 -31.32 -10.41 4.24
C PRO A 559 -30.06 -10.10 3.41
N TYR A 560 -29.76 -8.81 3.22
CA TYR A 560 -28.47 -8.43 2.63
C TYR A 560 -27.33 -8.80 3.57
N ASP A 561 -26.24 -9.31 3.01
CA ASP A 561 -24.98 -9.61 3.71
C ASP A 561 -23.95 -8.49 3.55
N LEU A 562 -24.09 -7.68 2.49
CA LEU A 562 -23.10 -6.70 2.06
C LEU A 562 -23.73 -5.58 1.23
N VAL A 563 -23.17 -4.38 1.36
CA VAL A 563 -23.44 -3.25 0.46
C VAL A 563 -22.16 -2.79 -0.24
N ILE A 564 -22.24 -2.57 -1.55
CA ILE A 564 -21.18 -2.00 -2.38
C ILE A 564 -21.65 -0.65 -2.91
N THR A 565 -20.86 0.41 -2.76
CA THR A 565 -21.18 1.75 -3.27
C THR A 565 -19.97 2.41 -3.91
N GLU A 566 -20.20 3.35 -4.81
CA GLU A 566 -19.12 4.19 -5.33
C GLU A 566 -18.66 5.23 -4.30
N LEU A 567 -17.33 5.41 -4.21
CA LEU A 567 -16.68 6.49 -3.47
C LEU A 567 -16.22 7.55 -4.47
N PHE A 568 -16.89 8.69 -4.46
CA PHE A 568 -16.52 9.86 -5.27
C PHE A 568 -16.80 11.15 -4.50
N ALA A 569 -18.07 11.55 -4.38
CA ALA A 569 -18.50 12.65 -3.53
C ALA A 569 -19.83 12.40 -2.79
N GLY A 570 -20.68 11.47 -3.25
CA GLY A 570 -21.95 11.08 -2.60
C GLY A 570 -21.77 10.11 -1.44
N HIS A 571 -21.11 10.56 -0.37
CA HIS A 571 -20.80 9.69 0.79
C HIS A 571 -22.01 9.36 1.68
N CYS A 572 -23.15 10.04 1.53
CA CYS A 572 -24.40 9.70 2.24
C CYS A 572 -24.82 8.23 2.09
N TYR A 573 -24.50 7.59 0.97
CA TYR A 573 -24.82 6.18 0.71
C TYR A 573 -24.07 5.19 1.61
N LEU A 574 -22.99 5.62 2.29
CA LEU A 574 -22.33 4.82 3.32
C LEU A 574 -23.25 4.53 4.52
N ALA A 575 -24.33 5.30 4.70
CA ALA A 575 -25.31 5.08 5.77
C ALA A 575 -26.01 3.72 5.68
N PHE A 576 -26.11 3.12 4.49
CA PHE A 576 -26.68 1.78 4.29
C PHE A 576 -26.01 0.72 5.17
N GLY A 577 -24.69 0.80 5.38
CA GLY A 577 -23.97 -0.17 6.21
C GLY A 577 -24.44 -0.16 7.67
N ARG A 578 -24.69 1.03 8.23
CA ARG A 578 -25.23 1.17 9.59
C ARG A 578 -26.70 0.78 9.65
N HIS A 579 -27.47 1.19 8.64
CA HIS A 579 -28.90 0.94 8.55
C HIS A 579 -29.21 -0.57 8.47
N LEU A 580 -28.51 -1.28 7.59
CA LEU A 580 -28.66 -2.72 7.38
C LEU A 580 -27.80 -3.56 8.33
N LYS A 581 -26.88 -2.94 9.07
CA LYS A 581 -25.91 -3.60 9.98
C LYS A 581 -24.99 -4.60 9.26
N VAL A 582 -24.55 -4.23 8.07
CA VAL A 582 -23.67 -5.03 7.20
C VAL A 582 -22.38 -4.27 6.89
N PRO A 583 -21.28 -4.98 6.55
CA PRO A 583 -20.08 -4.34 6.03
C PRO A 583 -20.35 -3.53 4.75
N MET A 584 -19.51 -2.51 4.52
CA MET A 584 -19.54 -1.68 3.31
C MET A 584 -18.26 -1.88 2.50
N ILE A 585 -18.40 -1.99 1.17
CA ILE A 585 -17.28 -1.91 0.23
C ILE A 585 -17.45 -0.67 -0.64
N GLY A 586 -16.36 0.09 -0.76
CA GLY A 586 -16.27 1.25 -1.63
C GLY A 586 -15.65 0.88 -2.97
N MET A 587 -16.13 1.48 -4.06
CA MET A 587 -15.49 1.39 -5.37
C MET A 587 -15.05 2.77 -5.87
N MET A 588 -13.84 2.88 -6.40
CA MET A 588 -13.37 4.08 -7.09
C MET A 588 -13.19 3.76 -8.58
N SER A 589 -13.95 4.44 -9.44
CA SER A 589 -13.90 4.28 -10.91
C SER A 589 -12.67 4.92 -11.57
N SER A 590 -11.97 5.79 -10.85
CA SER A 590 -10.76 6.53 -11.28
C SER A 590 -9.51 6.03 -10.52
N PRO A 591 -8.32 6.63 -10.74
CA PRO A 591 -7.20 6.45 -9.82
C PRO A 591 -7.60 6.86 -8.41
N PHE A 592 -6.83 6.39 -7.42
CA PHE A 592 -7.12 6.63 -6.00
C PHE A 592 -7.24 8.12 -5.67
N HIS A 593 -8.33 8.51 -5.00
CA HIS A 593 -8.58 9.89 -4.58
C HIS A 593 -7.72 10.28 -3.38
N ASP A 594 -6.84 11.25 -3.54
CA ASP A 594 -6.01 11.79 -2.47
C ASP A 594 -6.84 12.42 -1.32
N TRP A 595 -8.04 12.93 -1.60
CA TRP A 595 -8.93 13.45 -0.55
C TRP A 595 -9.51 12.36 0.37
N ALA A 596 -9.67 11.13 -0.12
CA ALA A 596 -10.22 10.02 0.67
C ALA A 596 -9.16 9.32 1.54
N ALA A 597 -7.87 9.59 1.32
CA ALA A 597 -6.76 8.88 1.95
C ALA A 597 -6.87 8.87 3.48
N HIS A 598 -7.15 10.03 4.07
CA HIS A 598 -7.22 10.21 5.51
C HIS A 598 -8.42 9.51 6.17
N GLN A 599 -9.53 9.33 5.43
CA GLN A 599 -10.78 8.70 5.90
C GLN A 599 -10.66 7.18 5.97
N ILE A 600 -9.82 6.58 5.12
CA ILE A 600 -9.65 5.12 5.02
C ILE A 600 -8.28 4.63 5.51
N GLY A 601 -7.43 5.54 5.99
CA GLY A 601 -6.16 5.20 6.64
C GLY A 601 -5.02 4.89 5.68
N VAL A 602 -5.05 5.48 4.48
CA VAL A 602 -3.96 5.50 3.50
C VAL A 602 -3.04 6.69 3.82
N PRO A 603 -1.70 6.52 3.81
CA PRO A 603 -0.78 7.65 3.96
C PRO A 603 -0.82 8.55 2.71
N ASP A 604 -0.73 9.86 2.90
CA ASP A 604 -0.85 10.82 1.80
C ASP A 604 0.39 10.84 0.89
N GLU A 605 1.59 10.69 1.48
CA GLU A 605 2.88 10.62 0.78
C GLU A 605 3.09 11.73 -0.28
N THR A 606 2.70 12.97 0.04
CA THR A 606 2.65 14.10 -0.92
C THR A 606 4.03 14.55 -1.43
N SER A 607 5.11 13.96 -0.92
CA SER A 607 6.48 14.14 -1.43
C SER A 607 6.70 13.46 -2.79
N TYR A 608 5.95 12.41 -3.12
CA TYR A 608 6.07 11.70 -4.41
C TYR A 608 4.73 11.19 -4.97
N VAL A 609 3.62 11.27 -4.23
CA VAL A 609 2.27 10.99 -4.75
C VAL A 609 1.61 12.30 -5.18
N PRO A 610 1.43 12.52 -6.50
CA PRO A 610 0.79 13.74 -7.00
C PRO A 610 -0.72 13.73 -6.74
N ASN A 611 -1.27 14.92 -6.55
CA ASN A 611 -2.72 15.15 -6.54
C ASN A 611 -3.32 14.72 -7.88
N ILE A 612 -4.51 14.11 -7.85
CA ILE A 612 -5.16 13.54 -9.03
C ILE A 612 -5.52 14.58 -10.10
N PHE A 613 -5.66 15.86 -9.74
CA PHE A 613 -5.94 16.94 -10.69
C PHE A 613 -4.69 17.70 -11.14
N SER A 614 -3.51 17.31 -10.66
CA SER A 614 -2.26 17.93 -11.05
C SER A 614 -1.76 17.45 -12.42
N GLY A 615 -0.73 18.10 -12.94
CA GLY A 615 0.03 17.61 -14.09
C GLY A 615 1.36 16.97 -13.71
N TYR A 616 1.56 16.64 -12.43
CA TYR A 616 2.85 16.18 -11.94
C TYR A 616 3.00 14.66 -12.09
N SER A 617 4.24 14.21 -12.25
CA SER A 617 4.60 12.79 -12.14
C SER A 617 5.04 12.46 -10.72
N GLN A 618 5.34 11.20 -10.41
CA GLN A 618 5.91 10.84 -9.09
C GLN A 618 7.33 11.37 -8.85
N GLN A 619 7.99 11.90 -9.88
CA GLN A 619 9.20 12.70 -9.71
C GLN A 619 8.80 14.17 -9.77
N MET A 620 8.92 14.85 -8.62
CA MET A 620 8.56 16.24 -8.43
C MET A 620 9.77 17.03 -7.92
N THR A 621 9.91 18.26 -8.41
CA THR A 621 10.83 19.27 -7.86
C THR A 621 10.37 19.73 -6.46
N PHE A 622 11.20 20.49 -5.75
CA PHE A 622 10.81 21.08 -4.46
C PHE A 622 9.51 21.89 -4.53
N TRP A 623 9.38 22.76 -5.55
CA TRP A 623 8.20 23.61 -5.70
C TRP A 623 6.94 22.81 -6.03
N GLU A 624 7.06 21.79 -6.88
CA GLU A 624 5.95 20.89 -7.17
C GLU A 624 5.53 20.12 -5.91
N ARG A 625 6.48 19.62 -5.10
CA ARG A 625 6.18 18.98 -3.80
C ARG A 625 5.48 19.93 -2.82
N LEU A 626 5.93 21.18 -2.72
CA LEU A 626 5.31 22.21 -1.88
C LEU A 626 3.86 22.48 -2.31
N ILE A 627 3.65 22.78 -3.60
CA ILE A 627 2.33 23.05 -4.17
C ILE A 627 1.42 21.83 -4.02
N ASN A 628 1.92 20.64 -4.34
CA ASN A 628 1.20 19.39 -4.19
C ASN A 628 0.73 19.17 -2.75
N THR A 629 1.64 19.32 -1.78
CA THR A 629 1.34 19.14 -0.35
C THR A 629 0.26 20.11 0.14
N ILE A 630 0.36 21.40 -0.23
CA ILE A 630 -0.65 22.41 0.12
C ILE A 630 -2.00 22.07 -0.53
N THR A 631 -1.97 21.70 -1.82
CA THR A 631 -3.18 21.42 -2.60
C THR A 631 -3.93 20.20 -2.05
N VAL A 632 -3.24 19.09 -1.78
CA VAL A 632 -3.85 17.88 -1.20
C VAL A 632 -4.53 18.22 0.13
N ARG A 633 -3.85 18.96 1.03
CA ARG A 633 -4.41 19.35 2.33
C ARG A 633 -5.63 20.28 2.19
N TYR A 634 -5.55 21.25 1.28
CA TYR A 634 -6.66 22.16 1.01
C TYR A 634 -7.87 21.41 0.45
N LEU A 635 -7.65 20.49 -0.50
CA LEU A 635 -8.69 19.66 -1.10
C LEU A 635 -9.35 18.73 -0.09
N GLN A 636 -8.58 18.07 0.78
CA GLN A 636 -9.12 17.27 1.88
C GLN A 636 -10.06 18.10 2.76
N MET A 637 -9.63 19.29 3.19
CA MET A 637 -10.44 20.18 4.01
C MET A 637 -11.73 20.63 3.31
N GLN A 638 -11.66 21.00 2.03
CA GLN A 638 -12.85 21.38 1.26
C GLN A 638 -13.80 20.19 1.07
N MET A 639 -13.28 19.02 0.69
CA MET A 639 -14.08 17.82 0.52
C MET A 639 -14.78 17.44 1.83
N ASP A 640 -14.08 17.45 2.96
CA ASP A 640 -14.69 17.19 4.27
C ASP A 640 -15.79 18.20 4.60
N TYR A 641 -15.53 19.50 4.39
CA TYR A 641 -16.50 20.55 4.67
C TYR A 641 -17.80 20.35 3.88
N TYR A 642 -17.71 20.24 2.55
CA TYR A 642 -18.89 20.16 1.70
C TYR A 642 -19.59 18.80 1.75
N THR A 643 -18.85 17.71 1.90
CA THR A 643 -19.49 16.38 2.04
C THR A 643 -20.22 16.25 3.37
N ASN A 644 -19.75 16.88 4.45
CA ASN A 644 -20.46 16.85 5.74
C ASN A 644 -21.85 17.49 5.70
N LEU A 645 -22.14 18.37 4.72
CA LEU A 645 -23.50 18.89 4.50
C LEU A 645 -24.51 17.77 4.18
N GLN A 646 -24.05 16.62 3.69
CA GLN A 646 -24.89 15.45 3.41
C GLN A 646 -25.42 14.78 4.68
N THR A 647 -24.89 15.11 5.87
CA THR A 647 -25.32 14.54 7.16
C THR A 647 -26.80 14.79 7.43
N GLU A 648 -27.33 15.95 7.06
CA GLU A 648 -28.77 16.26 7.21
C GLU A 648 -29.64 15.34 6.34
N ILE A 649 -29.16 15.00 5.14
CA ILE A 649 -29.84 14.07 4.23
C ILE A 649 -29.82 12.65 4.81
N VAL A 650 -28.70 12.25 5.43
CA VAL A 650 -28.59 10.95 6.12
C VAL A 650 -29.58 10.89 7.30
N LYS A 651 -29.64 11.95 8.11
CA LYS A 651 -30.53 12.04 9.27
C LYS A 651 -32.00 11.96 8.88
N ARG A 652 -32.44 12.71 7.86
CA ARG A 652 -33.84 12.67 7.39
C ARG A 652 -34.21 11.35 6.70
N SER A 653 -33.28 10.73 5.96
CA SER A 653 -33.59 9.55 5.14
C SER A 653 -33.51 8.23 5.92
N PHE A 654 -32.58 8.13 6.89
CA PHE A 654 -32.34 6.90 7.66
C PHE A 654 -32.66 7.04 9.16
N GLY A 655 -32.85 8.26 9.67
CA GLY A 655 -32.94 8.50 11.12
C GLY A 655 -31.59 8.33 11.85
N ILE A 656 -30.47 8.34 11.12
CA ILE A 656 -29.12 8.13 11.67
C ILE A 656 -28.46 9.49 11.92
N ASP A 657 -28.14 9.77 13.18
CA ASP A 657 -27.35 10.94 13.57
C ASP A 657 -25.85 10.60 13.54
N ALA A 658 -25.22 10.77 12.38
CA ALA A 658 -23.81 10.46 12.16
C ALA A 658 -23.18 11.37 11.11
N THR A 659 -21.97 11.85 11.38
CA THR A 659 -21.19 12.58 10.38
C THR A 659 -20.75 11.67 9.24
N ILE A 660 -20.41 12.24 8.09
CA ILE A 660 -19.86 11.46 6.97
C ILE A 660 -18.59 10.71 7.38
N ASN A 661 -17.70 11.37 8.13
CA ASN A 661 -16.49 10.73 8.66
C ASN A 661 -16.80 9.54 9.60
N ASP A 662 -17.93 9.57 10.31
CA ASP A 662 -18.37 8.42 11.09
C ASP A 662 -18.82 7.26 10.20
N LEU A 663 -19.50 7.53 9.08
CA LEU A 663 -19.94 6.49 8.14
C LEU A 663 -18.76 5.76 7.49
N PHE A 664 -17.64 6.43 7.24
CA PHE A 664 -16.40 5.80 6.76
C PHE A 664 -15.86 4.73 7.73
N LYS A 665 -16.18 4.79 9.02
CA LYS A 665 -15.79 3.74 9.99
C LYS A 665 -16.54 2.41 9.77
N ASN A 666 -17.54 2.35 8.89
CA ASN A 666 -18.22 1.12 8.48
C ASN A 666 -17.65 0.52 7.19
N LEU A 667 -16.74 1.25 6.51
CA LEU A 667 -16.11 0.84 5.28
C LEU A 667 -15.02 -0.20 5.55
N SER A 668 -15.19 -1.41 5.03
CA SER A 668 -14.28 -2.55 5.27
C SER A 668 -13.17 -2.63 4.24
N LEU A 669 -13.49 -2.28 2.99
CA LEU A 669 -12.62 -2.43 1.82
C LEU A 669 -12.92 -1.35 0.80
N VAL A 670 -11.89 -0.92 0.06
CA VAL A 670 -11.99 -0.08 -1.13
C VAL A 670 -11.36 -0.81 -2.31
N LEU A 671 -12.15 -1.01 -3.35
CA LEU A 671 -11.73 -1.51 -4.65
C LEU A 671 -11.44 -0.32 -5.57
N VAL A 672 -10.19 -0.13 -5.98
CA VAL A 672 -9.78 1.03 -6.78
C VAL A 672 -9.41 0.64 -8.21
N ASN A 673 -9.86 1.42 -9.20
CA ASN A 673 -9.48 1.27 -10.61
C ASN A 673 -8.05 1.77 -10.86
N SER A 674 -7.09 1.25 -10.11
CA SER A 674 -5.67 1.57 -10.25
C SER A 674 -4.88 0.30 -10.56
N HIS A 675 -3.71 0.50 -11.13
CA HIS A 675 -2.66 -0.48 -11.23
C HIS A 675 -1.32 0.24 -11.15
N HIS A 676 -0.42 -0.23 -10.29
CA HIS A 676 0.89 0.37 -10.05
C HIS A 676 1.72 0.56 -11.33
N SER A 677 1.62 -0.32 -12.32
CA SER A 677 2.35 -0.17 -13.59
C SER A 677 1.97 1.11 -14.36
N MET A 678 0.72 1.58 -14.21
CA MET A 678 0.18 2.75 -14.90
C MET A 678 0.32 4.03 -14.07
N HIS A 679 -0.13 3.99 -12.80
CA HIS A 679 -0.20 5.18 -11.94
C HIS A 679 1.03 5.37 -11.04
N GLY A 680 1.95 4.39 -11.04
CA GLY A 680 3.13 4.40 -10.21
C GLY A 680 2.94 3.70 -8.86
N ILE A 681 4.03 3.58 -8.11
CA ILE A 681 4.08 2.85 -6.84
C ILE A 681 3.49 3.72 -5.73
N ARG A 682 2.53 3.18 -4.99
CA ARG A 682 1.88 3.87 -3.86
C ARG A 682 1.66 2.89 -2.72
N PRO A 683 2.00 3.26 -1.47
CA PRO A 683 1.73 2.43 -0.32
C PRO A 683 0.23 2.39 0.01
N PHE A 684 -0.33 1.19 0.07
CA PHE A 684 -1.72 0.95 0.44
C PHE A 684 -1.83 0.02 1.64
N PRO A 685 -2.77 0.26 2.58
CA PRO A 685 -3.18 -0.75 3.54
C PRO A 685 -3.96 -1.86 2.84
N GLN A 686 -4.07 -3.04 3.46
CA GLN A 686 -4.80 -4.18 2.89
C GLN A 686 -6.32 -3.91 2.70
N SER A 687 -6.87 -2.83 3.28
CA SER A 687 -8.22 -2.35 2.97
C SER A 687 -8.36 -1.66 1.62
N VAL A 688 -7.28 -1.47 0.85
CA VAL A 688 -7.35 -0.89 -0.51
C VAL A 688 -6.75 -1.88 -1.49
N VAL A 689 -7.57 -2.34 -2.44
CA VAL A 689 -7.18 -3.35 -3.43
C VAL A 689 -7.30 -2.78 -4.83
N GLU A 690 -6.18 -2.82 -5.56
CA GLU A 690 -6.11 -2.43 -6.96
C GLU A 690 -6.79 -3.47 -7.86
N ILE A 691 -7.83 -3.05 -8.57
CA ILE A 691 -8.58 -3.86 -9.54
C ILE A 691 -8.66 -3.18 -10.91
N GLY A 692 -7.61 -2.44 -11.27
CA GLY A 692 -7.49 -1.76 -12.55
C GLY A 692 -7.74 -2.70 -13.73
N GLY A 693 -8.64 -2.29 -14.63
CA GLY A 693 -9.03 -3.09 -15.80
C GLY A 693 -10.17 -4.08 -15.58
N LEU A 694 -10.93 -3.96 -14.48
CA LEU A 694 -12.08 -4.84 -14.20
C LEU A 694 -13.11 -4.92 -15.34
N HIS A 695 -13.25 -3.85 -16.12
CA HIS A 695 -14.15 -3.76 -17.28
C HIS A 695 -13.60 -4.43 -18.55
N LEU A 696 -12.34 -4.86 -18.56
CA LEU A 696 -11.72 -5.49 -19.72
C LEU A 696 -12.13 -6.96 -19.79
N THR A 697 -13.15 -7.25 -20.58
CA THR A 697 -13.64 -8.61 -20.82
C THR A 697 -13.11 -9.16 -22.15
N ASN A 698 -13.07 -10.48 -22.25
CA ASN A 698 -12.80 -11.16 -23.52
C ASN A 698 -14.04 -11.20 -24.43
N ASP A 699 -15.23 -11.05 -23.85
CA ASP A 699 -16.47 -10.86 -24.59
C ASP A 699 -16.48 -9.44 -25.16
N ILE A 700 -16.33 -9.36 -26.48
CA ILE A 700 -16.23 -8.11 -27.21
C ILE A 700 -17.44 -7.99 -28.13
N ASP A 701 -18.15 -6.86 -28.03
CA ASP A 701 -19.23 -6.54 -28.96
C ASP A 701 -18.67 -6.52 -30.41
N PRO A 702 -19.35 -7.17 -31.37
CA PRO A 702 -18.90 -7.14 -32.75
C PRO A 702 -18.90 -5.69 -33.29
N LEU A 703 -17.93 -5.38 -34.16
CA LEU A 703 -17.91 -4.11 -34.87
C LEU A 703 -19.07 -4.04 -35.86
N ALA A 704 -19.64 -2.85 -36.01
CA ALA A 704 -20.60 -2.60 -37.08
C ALA A 704 -19.94 -2.90 -38.44
N PRO A 705 -20.64 -3.53 -39.41
CA PRO A 705 -20.05 -4.01 -40.66
C PRO A 705 -19.27 -2.93 -41.43
N GLU A 706 -19.76 -1.70 -41.44
CA GLU A 706 -19.12 -0.56 -42.10
C GLU A 706 -17.81 -0.13 -41.40
N VAL A 707 -17.74 -0.23 -40.07
CA VAL A 707 -16.54 0.08 -39.29
C VAL A 707 -15.49 -1.01 -39.49
N GLN A 708 -15.93 -2.28 -39.48
CA GLN A 708 -15.06 -3.42 -39.78
C GLN A 708 -14.44 -3.28 -41.17
N LYS A 709 -15.25 -3.03 -42.20
CA LYS A 709 -14.77 -2.79 -43.56
C LYS A 709 -13.79 -1.61 -43.65
N TRP A 710 -14.11 -0.50 -42.98
CA TRP A 710 -13.24 0.67 -42.96
C TRP A 710 -11.85 0.38 -42.38
N LEU A 711 -11.80 -0.41 -41.30
CA LEU A 711 -10.57 -0.83 -40.65
C LEU A 711 -9.79 -1.86 -41.49
N ASP A 712 -10.46 -2.85 -42.06
CA ASP A 712 -9.84 -3.91 -42.87
C ASP A 712 -9.13 -3.37 -44.12
N GLU A 713 -9.76 -2.39 -44.78
CA GLU A 713 -9.21 -1.73 -45.97
C GLU A 713 -8.09 -0.70 -45.65
N SER A 714 -7.85 -0.39 -44.37
CA SER A 714 -6.89 0.65 -43.96
C SER A 714 -5.43 0.19 -44.00
N LYS A 715 -4.89 0.01 -45.21
CA LYS A 715 -3.53 -0.53 -45.46
C LYS A 715 -2.40 0.29 -44.81
N HIS A 716 -2.58 1.59 -44.65
CA HIS A 716 -1.60 2.50 -44.04
C HIS A 716 -1.80 2.68 -42.54
N GLY A 717 -2.71 1.92 -41.94
CA GLY A 717 -3.10 2.06 -40.54
C GLY A 717 -4.31 2.99 -40.35
N CYS A 718 -4.87 2.96 -39.15
CA CYS A 718 -6.03 3.73 -38.74
C CYS A 718 -5.78 4.40 -37.38
N ILE A 719 -6.31 5.59 -37.21
CA ILE A 719 -6.33 6.34 -35.96
C ILE A 719 -7.75 6.27 -35.41
N TYR A 720 -7.88 6.11 -34.11
CA TYR A 720 -9.16 6.27 -33.41
C TYR A 720 -9.13 7.54 -32.56
N PHE A 721 -10.17 8.36 -32.65
CA PHE A 721 -10.27 9.65 -31.96
C PHE A 721 -11.60 9.80 -31.23
N THR A 722 -11.53 10.02 -29.91
CA THR A 722 -12.70 10.36 -29.08
C THR A 722 -12.32 11.16 -27.82
N PHE A 723 -13.24 12.03 -27.39
CA PHE A 723 -13.21 12.71 -26.09
C PHE A 723 -14.08 12.03 -25.02
N GLY A 724 -14.34 10.73 -25.18
CA GLY A 724 -15.06 9.93 -24.21
C GLY A 724 -16.58 9.99 -24.37
N SER A 725 -17.30 9.60 -23.32
CA SER A 725 -18.75 9.35 -23.38
C SER A 725 -19.62 10.59 -23.20
N MET A 726 -19.09 11.68 -22.61
CA MET A 726 -19.90 12.84 -22.24
C MET A 726 -19.81 14.01 -23.24
N VAL A 727 -18.65 14.16 -23.88
CA VAL A 727 -18.28 15.38 -24.63
C VAL A 727 -18.92 15.41 -26.02
N ARG A 728 -19.48 16.57 -26.36
CA ARG A 728 -19.94 16.94 -27.71
C ARG A 728 -18.85 17.71 -28.44
N ILE A 729 -18.01 16.99 -29.17
CA ILE A 729 -16.85 17.58 -29.88
C ILE A 729 -17.25 18.64 -30.92
N GLU A 730 -18.44 18.49 -31.51
CA GLU A 730 -18.98 19.43 -32.50
C GLU A 730 -19.22 20.84 -31.95
N THR A 731 -19.23 21.02 -30.63
CA THR A 731 -19.46 22.32 -29.96
C THR A 731 -18.18 23.11 -29.65
N PHE A 732 -17.01 22.58 -29.99
CA PHE A 732 -15.74 23.31 -29.83
C PHE A 732 -15.55 24.40 -30.89
N SER A 733 -14.56 25.28 -30.69
CA SER A 733 -14.35 26.41 -31.59
C SER A 733 -14.02 25.96 -33.01
N LYS A 734 -14.38 26.79 -33.98
CA LYS A 734 -14.14 26.54 -35.40
C LYS A 734 -12.66 26.31 -35.68
N GLU A 735 -11.78 27.10 -35.06
CA GLU A 735 -10.33 27.04 -35.22
C GLU A 735 -9.78 25.68 -34.79
N LEU A 736 -10.29 25.13 -33.67
CA LEU A 736 -9.88 23.81 -33.20
C LEU A 736 -10.34 22.70 -34.14
N MET A 737 -11.59 22.76 -34.62
CA MET A 737 -12.12 21.77 -35.56
C MET A 737 -11.39 21.81 -36.91
N GLU A 738 -11.07 23.00 -37.42
CA GLU A 738 -10.26 23.16 -38.63
C GLU A 738 -8.84 22.61 -38.44
N ALA A 739 -8.23 22.81 -37.26
CA ALA A 739 -6.92 22.23 -36.96
C ALA A 739 -6.95 20.69 -37.00
N PHE A 740 -7.99 20.05 -36.46
CA PHE A 740 -8.19 18.60 -36.58
C PHE A 740 -8.33 18.17 -38.05
N TYR A 741 -9.18 18.84 -38.82
CA TYR A 741 -9.45 18.47 -40.21
C TYR A 741 -8.19 18.59 -41.06
N LYS A 742 -7.45 19.71 -40.97
CA LYS A 742 -6.21 19.91 -41.73
C LYS A 742 -5.13 18.90 -41.35
N ALA A 743 -4.98 18.58 -40.07
CA ALA A 743 -4.04 17.56 -39.63
C ALA A 743 -4.42 16.17 -40.14
N PHE A 744 -5.70 15.80 -40.10
CA PHE A 744 -6.18 14.51 -40.62
C PHE A 744 -6.06 14.41 -42.14
N GLU A 745 -6.28 15.50 -42.88
CA GLU A 745 -6.07 15.53 -44.32
C GLU A 745 -4.59 15.33 -44.69
N LYS A 746 -3.67 15.96 -43.96
CA LYS A 746 -2.22 15.85 -44.20
C LYS A 746 -1.64 14.45 -44.02
N ILE A 747 -2.19 13.65 -43.11
CA ILE A 747 -1.73 12.28 -42.85
C ILE A 747 -2.37 11.24 -43.79
N ALA A 748 -3.26 11.64 -44.70
CA ALA A 748 -3.80 10.73 -45.69
C ALA A 748 -2.66 10.06 -46.47
N PRO A 749 -2.74 8.75 -46.79
CA PRO A 749 -3.92 7.89 -46.77
C PRO A 749 -4.22 7.16 -45.44
N VAL A 750 -3.60 7.53 -44.31
CA VAL A 750 -3.99 6.98 -43.00
C VAL A 750 -5.45 7.35 -42.70
N ARG A 751 -6.27 6.37 -42.32
CA ARG A 751 -7.70 6.59 -42.03
C ARG A 751 -7.93 6.98 -40.57
N VAL A 752 -9.03 7.68 -40.29
CA VAL A 752 -9.42 8.12 -38.94
C VAL A 752 -10.86 7.71 -38.66
N LEU A 753 -11.10 7.16 -37.47
CA LEU A 753 -12.42 6.99 -36.87
C LEU A 753 -12.60 8.08 -35.81
N MET A 754 -13.58 8.96 -35.96
CA MET A 754 -13.82 10.09 -35.05
C MET A 754 -15.23 10.01 -34.44
N LYS A 755 -15.32 9.85 -33.13
CA LYS A 755 -16.60 9.87 -32.42
C LYS A 755 -17.14 11.30 -32.34
N VAL A 756 -18.40 11.51 -32.74
CA VAL A 756 -19.10 12.81 -32.70
C VAL A 756 -20.51 12.59 -32.20
N ALA A 757 -21.10 13.46 -31.37
CA ALA A 757 -22.43 13.15 -30.85
C ALA A 757 -23.53 13.33 -31.92
N LYS A 758 -23.43 14.40 -32.71
CA LYS A 758 -24.33 14.69 -33.83
C LYS A 758 -23.52 15.09 -35.06
N LYS A 759 -23.68 14.34 -36.15
CA LYS A 759 -22.89 14.54 -37.37
C LYS A 759 -23.30 15.82 -38.10
N GLU A 760 -24.57 16.19 -37.99
CA GLU A 760 -25.19 17.32 -38.70
C GLU A 760 -24.71 18.67 -38.17
N GLU A 761 -24.20 18.72 -36.94
CA GLU A 761 -23.68 19.91 -36.28
C GLU A 761 -22.16 20.12 -36.52
N LEU A 762 -21.50 19.23 -37.27
CA LEU A 762 -20.09 19.36 -37.60
C LEU A 762 -19.82 20.49 -38.60
N LEU A 763 -18.65 21.11 -38.47
CA LEU A 763 -18.13 22.06 -39.45
C LEU A 763 -18.03 21.38 -40.84
N PRO A 764 -18.39 22.06 -41.94
CA PRO A 764 -18.19 21.53 -43.29
C PRO A 764 -16.71 21.30 -43.62
N GLY A 765 -16.43 20.44 -44.59
CA GLY A 765 -15.06 20.13 -45.03
C GLY A 765 -14.42 18.95 -44.29
N LEU A 766 -15.21 18.01 -43.75
CA LEU A 766 -14.69 16.78 -43.15
C LEU A 766 -13.83 16.01 -44.19
N PRO A 767 -12.55 15.71 -43.88
CA PRO A 767 -11.66 15.03 -44.83
C PRO A 767 -12.15 13.62 -45.22
N LYS A 768 -11.86 13.20 -46.46
CA LYS A 768 -12.34 11.92 -47.02
C LYS A 768 -11.79 10.68 -46.29
N ASN A 769 -10.68 10.82 -45.58
CA ASN A 769 -10.07 9.75 -44.78
C ASN A 769 -10.61 9.70 -43.34
N VAL A 770 -11.71 10.41 -43.03
CA VAL A 770 -12.34 10.43 -41.70
C VAL A 770 -13.75 9.83 -41.77
N MET A 771 -14.03 8.82 -40.94
CA MET A 771 -15.37 8.27 -40.71
C MET A 771 -15.87 8.68 -39.32
N THR A 772 -17.15 9.05 -39.22
CA THR A 772 -17.79 9.47 -37.98
C THR A 772 -18.97 8.59 -37.59
N GLN A 773 -19.12 8.33 -36.30
CA GLN A 773 -20.31 7.70 -35.68
C GLN A 773 -20.60 8.32 -34.30
N SER A 774 -21.84 8.18 -33.83
CA SER A 774 -22.30 8.62 -32.51
C SER A 774 -21.75 7.80 -31.34
N TRP A 775 -21.46 6.54 -31.63
CA TRP A 775 -20.85 5.60 -30.70
C TRP A 775 -20.03 4.57 -31.46
N PHE A 776 -18.92 4.15 -30.87
CA PHE A 776 -18.06 3.10 -31.40
C PHE A 776 -17.79 2.08 -30.30
N SER A 777 -17.72 0.79 -30.66
CA SER A 777 -17.20 -0.25 -29.78
C SER A 777 -15.69 -0.10 -29.67
N GLN A 778 -15.22 0.57 -28.61
CA GLN A 778 -13.84 1.05 -28.48
C GLN A 778 -12.80 -0.07 -28.41
N ILE A 779 -12.96 -1.05 -27.52
CA ILE A 779 -12.02 -2.17 -27.36
C ILE A 779 -11.75 -2.91 -28.69
N PRO A 780 -12.76 -3.35 -29.47
CA PRO A 780 -12.48 -4.04 -30.74
C PRO A 780 -11.78 -3.16 -31.76
N ILE A 781 -12.05 -1.85 -31.79
CA ILE A 781 -11.27 -0.92 -32.64
C ILE A 781 -9.81 -0.90 -32.18
N LEU A 782 -9.55 -0.76 -30.89
CA LEU A 782 -8.18 -0.73 -30.34
C LEU A 782 -7.44 -2.06 -30.54
N LYS A 783 -8.14 -3.20 -30.46
CA LYS A 783 -7.58 -4.53 -30.74
C LYS A 783 -7.33 -4.78 -32.24
N HIS A 784 -7.94 -4.01 -33.13
CA HIS A 784 -7.82 -4.24 -34.55
C HIS A 784 -6.38 -4.02 -35.04
N LYS A 785 -5.84 -4.95 -35.84
CA LYS A 785 -4.44 -4.96 -36.29
C LYS A 785 -3.98 -3.69 -37.02
N ASN A 786 -4.91 -2.97 -37.64
CA ASN A 786 -4.64 -1.74 -38.38
C ASN A 786 -4.71 -0.49 -37.50
N THR A 787 -5.20 -0.56 -36.26
CA THR A 787 -5.23 0.59 -35.35
C THR A 787 -3.81 0.90 -34.86
N ARG A 788 -3.35 2.13 -35.09
CA ARG A 788 -1.97 2.55 -34.80
C ARG A 788 -1.86 3.57 -33.68
N VAL A 789 -2.85 4.45 -33.55
CA VAL A 789 -2.82 5.55 -32.59
C VAL A 789 -4.22 5.77 -32.03
N PHE A 790 -4.27 6.07 -30.73
CA PHE A 790 -5.47 6.51 -30.07
C PHE A 790 -5.35 7.99 -29.64
N ILE A 791 -6.11 8.88 -30.27
CA ILE A 791 -6.25 10.27 -29.83
C ILE A 791 -7.35 10.31 -28.78
N THR A 792 -7.01 10.79 -27.58
CA THR A 792 -7.90 10.70 -26.42
C THR A 792 -7.80 11.92 -25.52
N HIS A 793 -8.90 12.23 -24.84
CA HIS A 793 -8.89 13.15 -23.72
C HIS A 793 -8.08 12.68 -22.50
N GLY A 794 -7.67 11.41 -22.42
CA GLY A 794 -6.86 10.90 -21.30
C GLY A 794 -7.64 10.33 -20.11
N GLY A 795 -8.95 10.14 -20.24
CA GLY A 795 -9.75 9.50 -19.19
C GLY A 795 -9.28 8.08 -18.90
N LEU A 796 -9.32 7.68 -17.62
CA LEU A 796 -8.71 6.44 -17.16
C LEU A 796 -9.12 5.20 -17.96
N MET A 797 -10.43 4.98 -18.17
CA MET A 797 -10.90 3.77 -18.85
C MET A 797 -10.35 3.64 -20.27
N GLY A 798 -10.51 4.68 -21.09
CA GLY A 798 -10.01 4.64 -22.47
C GLY A 798 -8.50 4.48 -22.55
N THR A 799 -7.74 5.11 -21.64
CA THR A 799 -6.28 4.92 -21.61
C THR A 799 -5.89 3.51 -21.16
N THR A 800 -6.63 2.92 -20.21
CA THR A 800 -6.45 1.52 -19.77
C THR A 800 -6.74 0.54 -20.90
N GLU A 801 -7.83 0.75 -21.66
CA GLU A 801 -8.16 -0.05 -22.85
C GLU A 801 -7.08 0.06 -23.94
N SER A 802 -6.53 1.25 -24.16
CA SER A 802 -5.44 1.48 -25.12
C SER A 802 -4.17 0.74 -24.71
N ILE A 803 -3.80 0.80 -23.43
CA ILE A 803 -2.63 0.09 -22.88
C ILE A 803 -2.87 -1.42 -22.98
N PHE A 804 -4.04 -1.90 -22.58
CA PHE A 804 -4.40 -3.31 -22.72
C PHE A 804 -4.26 -3.82 -24.16
N CYS A 805 -4.69 -3.02 -25.14
CA CYS A 805 -4.58 -3.36 -26.56
C CYS A 805 -3.18 -3.09 -27.17
N GLY A 806 -2.27 -2.46 -26.43
CA GLY A 806 -0.94 -2.11 -26.93
C GLY A 806 -0.94 -1.01 -28.01
N VAL A 807 -1.85 -0.04 -27.90
CA VAL A 807 -1.97 1.10 -28.82
C VAL A 807 -1.46 2.38 -28.14
N PRO A 808 -0.47 3.09 -28.74
CA PRO A 808 0.05 4.33 -28.18
C PRO A 808 -0.92 5.50 -28.37
N MET A 809 -0.73 6.57 -27.59
CA MET A 809 -1.75 7.62 -27.43
C MET A 809 -1.27 9.03 -27.77
N ILE A 810 -2.19 9.87 -28.24
CA ILE A 810 -2.03 11.33 -28.21
C ILE A 810 -3.08 11.88 -27.25
N GLY A 811 -2.63 12.53 -26.19
CA GLY A 811 -3.46 13.05 -25.11
C GLY A 811 -3.81 14.52 -25.28
N ILE A 812 -5.10 14.85 -25.18
CA ILE A 812 -5.62 16.22 -25.10
C ILE A 812 -6.52 16.35 -23.85
N PRO A 813 -5.95 16.46 -22.64
CA PRO A 813 -6.70 16.62 -21.39
C PRO A 813 -7.73 17.75 -21.41
N LEU A 814 -8.91 17.46 -20.84
CA LEU A 814 -10.04 18.40 -20.70
C LEU A 814 -10.32 18.74 -19.23
N PHE A 815 -10.40 17.75 -18.34
CA PHE A 815 -10.73 17.94 -16.91
C PHE A 815 -10.40 16.68 -16.08
N GLY A 816 -10.57 16.75 -14.75
CA GLY A 816 -10.46 15.59 -13.87
C GLY A 816 -9.04 15.00 -13.81
N ASP A 817 -8.96 13.67 -13.80
CA ASP A 817 -7.72 12.86 -13.71
C ASP A 817 -6.92 12.80 -15.03
N GLN A 818 -7.47 13.35 -16.10
CA GLN A 818 -6.95 13.19 -17.46
C GLN A 818 -5.51 13.66 -17.63
N LYS A 819 -5.15 14.77 -16.97
CA LYS A 819 -3.81 15.36 -17.08
C LYS A 819 -2.75 14.46 -16.46
N VAL A 820 -2.97 13.99 -15.23
CA VAL A 820 -2.01 13.11 -14.54
C VAL A 820 -1.86 11.78 -15.27
N ASN A 821 -2.96 11.22 -15.82
CA ASN A 821 -2.92 9.99 -16.61
C ASN A 821 -2.01 10.14 -17.84
N ILE A 822 -2.23 11.17 -18.67
CA ILE A 822 -1.42 11.40 -19.87
C ILE A 822 0.05 11.65 -19.52
N GLN A 823 0.33 12.44 -18.47
CA GLN A 823 1.72 12.72 -18.07
C GLN A 823 2.47 11.47 -17.61
N ASN A 824 1.79 10.54 -16.92
CA ASN A 824 2.34 9.24 -16.57
C ASN A 824 2.75 8.42 -17.81
N TYR A 825 1.99 8.52 -18.91
CA TYR A 825 2.29 7.80 -20.15
C TYR A 825 3.32 8.52 -21.03
N VAL A 826 3.36 9.86 -21.01
CA VAL A 826 4.41 10.64 -21.68
C VAL A 826 5.79 10.30 -21.12
N LYS A 827 5.91 10.22 -19.79
CA LYS A 827 7.18 9.86 -19.12
C LYS A 827 7.70 8.47 -19.52
N ARG A 828 6.80 7.55 -19.86
CA ARG A 828 7.12 6.19 -20.33
C ARG A 828 7.26 6.10 -21.85
N LYS A 829 7.17 7.24 -22.56
CA LYS A 829 7.15 7.32 -24.02
C LYS A 829 6.10 6.36 -24.62
N VAL A 830 4.90 6.39 -24.05
CA VAL A 830 3.69 5.66 -24.50
C VAL A 830 2.65 6.64 -25.06
N ALA A 831 2.75 7.91 -24.69
CA ALA A 831 1.88 8.96 -25.18
C ALA A 831 2.65 10.25 -25.54
N ILE A 832 2.03 11.09 -26.38
CA ILE A 832 2.40 12.50 -26.58
C ILE A 832 1.28 13.37 -26.01
N SER A 833 1.60 14.38 -25.22
CA SER A 833 0.62 15.34 -24.69
C SER A 833 0.60 16.59 -25.55
N LEU A 834 -0.59 17.01 -26.00
CA LEU A 834 -0.79 18.32 -26.65
C LEU A 834 -1.16 19.44 -25.66
N GLY A 835 -1.14 19.16 -24.36
CA GLY A 835 -1.45 20.14 -23.33
C GLY A 835 -2.95 20.34 -23.19
N SER A 836 -3.42 21.57 -23.35
CA SER A 836 -4.85 21.88 -23.37
C SER A 836 -5.40 22.01 -24.80
N ILE A 837 -6.72 21.99 -24.95
CA ILE A 837 -7.38 22.26 -26.24
C ILE A 837 -7.02 23.62 -26.84
N HIS A 838 -6.62 24.60 -26.03
CA HIS A 838 -6.19 25.92 -26.49
C HIS A 838 -4.81 25.92 -27.13
N GLU A 839 -4.02 24.88 -26.88
CA GLU A 839 -2.66 24.76 -27.39
C GLU A 839 -2.59 23.89 -28.65
N VAL A 840 -3.69 23.25 -29.03
CA VAL A 840 -3.77 22.38 -30.21
C VAL A 840 -3.78 23.24 -31.47
N THR A 841 -2.78 23.02 -32.32
CA THR A 841 -2.69 23.58 -33.66
C THR A 841 -2.54 22.46 -34.67
N GLU A 842 -2.82 22.76 -35.95
CA GLU A 842 -2.58 21.83 -37.05
C GLU A 842 -1.14 21.29 -37.03
N GLU A 843 -0.16 22.18 -36.86
CA GLU A 843 1.27 21.83 -36.83
C GLU A 843 1.59 20.88 -35.67
N LYS A 844 1.18 21.23 -34.45
CA LYS A 844 1.46 20.40 -33.26
C LYS A 844 0.83 19.02 -33.37
N LEU A 845 -0.42 18.94 -33.82
CA LEU A 845 -1.11 17.66 -33.98
C LEU A 845 -0.49 16.81 -35.11
N THR A 846 -0.17 17.42 -36.25
CA THR A 846 0.51 16.74 -37.37
C THR A 846 1.86 16.21 -36.92
N ASN A 847 2.68 17.02 -36.25
CA ASN A 847 3.99 16.62 -35.73
C ASN A 847 3.87 15.47 -34.72
N ALA A 848 2.89 15.52 -33.80
CA ALA A 848 2.64 14.45 -32.85
C ALA A 848 2.23 13.13 -33.55
N LEU A 849 1.34 13.22 -34.55
CA LEU A 849 0.91 12.08 -35.36
C LEU A 849 2.07 11.47 -36.14
N GLU A 850 2.87 12.29 -36.83
CA GLU A 850 4.03 11.82 -37.54
C GLU A 850 5.07 11.18 -36.62
N THR A 851 5.34 11.80 -35.48
CA THR A 851 6.29 11.28 -34.48
C THR A 851 5.85 9.91 -33.98
N ILE A 852 4.60 9.77 -33.56
CA ILE A 852 4.12 8.53 -32.95
C ILE A 852 3.95 7.39 -33.97
N LEU A 853 3.65 7.73 -35.24
CA LEU A 853 3.54 6.76 -36.33
C LEU A 853 4.91 6.29 -36.84
N LYS A 854 5.94 7.15 -36.80
CA LYS A 854 7.29 6.85 -37.32
C LYS A 854 8.24 6.27 -36.26
N ASP A 855 8.12 6.67 -34.99
CA ASP A 855 8.99 6.21 -33.91
C ASP A 855 8.46 4.89 -33.28
N PRO A 856 9.10 3.74 -33.55
CA PRO A 856 8.61 2.43 -33.08
C PRO A 856 8.66 2.29 -31.56
N SER A 857 9.44 3.12 -30.85
CA SER A 857 9.57 3.02 -29.40
C SER A 857 8.24 3.25 -28.67
N TYR A 858 7.33 4.07 -29.21
CA TYR A 858 5.98 4.22 -28.61
C TYR A 858 5.20 2.92 -28.64
N THR A 859 5.24 2.19 -29.75
CA THR A 859 4.56 0.89 -29.90
C THR A 859 5.23 -0.18 -29.04
N THR A 860 6.57 -0.22 -28.99
CA THR A 860 7.31 -1.16 -28.14
C THR A 860 7.03 -0.91 -26.66
N ASN A 861 7.05 0.34 -26.21
CA ASN A 861 6.84 0.70 -24.82
C ASN A 861 5.41 0.45 -24.37
N VAL A 862 4.41 0.73 -25.19
CA VAL A 862 3.01 0.44 -24.81
C VAL A 862 2.75 -1.06 -24.74
N LYS A 863 3.37 -1.87 -25.60
CA LYS A 863 3.29 -3.35 -25.50
C LYS A 863 3.98 -3.87 -24.25
N LYS A 864 5.15 -3.32 -23.89
CA LYS A 864 5.82 -3.65 -22.62
C LYS A 864 4.96 -3.27 -21.42
N LEU A 865 4.33 -2.09 -21.46
CA LEU A 865 3.42 -1.63 -20.41
C LEU A 865 2.15 -2.48 -20.33
N SER A 866 1.62 -2.93 -21.48
CA SER A 866 0.50 -3.88 -21.57
C SER A 866 0.84 -5.18 -20.85
N GLN A 867 2.01 -5.77 -21.15
CA GLN A 867 2.50 -6.99 -20.50
C GLN A 867 2.59 -6.83 -18.98
N LEU A 868 3.22 -5.75 -18.51
CA LEU A 868 3.28 -5.39 -17.08
C LEU A 868 1.89 -5.24 -16.44
N PHE A 869 0.93 -4.67 -17.18
CA PHE A 869 -0.42 -4.46 -16.68
C PHE A 869 -1.22 -5.75 -16.56
N VAL A 870 -1.13 -6.66 -17.53
CA VAL A 870 -1.89 -7.91 -17.52
C VAL A 870 -1.24 -9.02 -16.69
N ASP A 871 0.05 -8.91 -16.39
CA ASP A 871 0.80 -9.89 -15.61
C ASP A 871 0.59 -9.66 -14.11
N ARG A 872 -0.34 -10.43 -13.55
CA ARG A 872 -0.78 -10.34 -12.15
C ARG A 872 -1.17 -11.73 -11.65
N PRO A 873 -1.16 -11.98 -10.32
CA PRO A 873 -1.37 -13.32 -9.79
C PRO A 873 -2.77 -13.89 -10.04
N GLN A 874 -3.77 -13.02 -10.16
CA GLN A 874 -5.17 -13.35 -10.46
C GLN A 874 -5.78 -12.26 -11.35
N THR A 875 -6.85 -12.60 -12.08
CA THR A 875 -7.59 -11.59 -12.86
C THR A 875 -8.15 -10.49 -11.95
N ALA A 876 -8.45 -9.33 -12.53
CA ALA A 876 -9.09 -8.24 -11.77
C ALA A 876 -10.42 -8.68 -11.13
N MET A 877 -11.20 -9.49 -11.84
CA MET A 877 -12.49 -10.01 -11.37
C MET A 877 -12.34 -11.02 -10.22
N ASP A 878 -11.40 -11.95 -10.34
CA ASP A 878 -11.13 -12.94 -9.29
C ASP A 878 -10.60 -12.26 -8.03
N THR A 879 -9.70 -11.27 -8.20
CA THR A 879 -9.17 -10.46 -7.10
C THR A 879 -10.30 -9.71 -6.40
N ALA A 880 -11.13 -8.98 -7.15
CA ALA A 880 -12.25 -8.22 -6.61
C ALA A 880 -13.22 -9.13 -5.84
N THR A 881 -13.61 -10.25 -6.46
CA THR A 881 -14.58 -11.15 -5.84
C THR A 881 -14.03 -11.84 -4.60
N TYR A 882 -12.78 -12.29 -4.63
CA TYR A 882 -12.13 -12.89 -3.48
C TYR A 882 -12.20 -11.96 -2.26
N TRP A 883 -11.85 -10.67 -2.43
CA TRP A 883 -11.86 -9.72 -1.33
C TRP A 883 -13.27 -9.32 -0.88
N VAL A 884 -14.24 -9.27 -1.81
CA VAL A 884 -15.67 -9.11 -1.47
C VAL A 884 -16.12 -10.27 -0.57
N GLU A 885 -15.88 -11.51 -0.97
CA GLU A 885 -16.22 -12.71 -0.19
C GLU A 885 -15.47 -12.75 1.15
N TYR A 886 -14.21 -12.31 1.17
CA TYR A 886 -13.40 -12.24 2.39
C TYR A 886 -14.02 -11.27 3.42
N VAL A 887 -14.47 -10.09 2.98
CA VAL A 887 -15.16 -9.12 3.85
C VAL A 887 -16.48 -9.67 4.36
N ILE A 888 -17.24 -10.39 3.52
CA ILE A 888 -18.49 -11.02 3.96
C ILE A 888 -18.22 -12.05 5.07
N LYS A 889 -17.20 -12.91 4.89
CA LYS A 889 -16.85 -13.97 5.85
C LYS A 889 -16.31 -13.41 7.16
N HIS A 890 -15.46 -12.39 7.10
CA HIS A 890 -14.65 -11.96 8.26
C HIS A 890 -15.01 -10.58 8.80
N GLY A 891 -15.91 -9.85 8.14
CA GLY A 891 -16.34 -8.50 8.52
C GLY A 891 -15.26 -7.44 8.31
N ASN A 892 -15.20 -6.46 9.23
CA ASN A 892 -14.37 -5.25 9.09
C ASN A 892 -12.88 -5.43 9.45
N ILE A 893 -12.35 -6.64 9.38
CA ILE A 893 -10.97 -6.93 9.85
C ILE A 893 -9.87 -6.28 9.01
N LEU A 894 -10.20 -5.82 7.80
CA LEU A 894 -9.26 -5.13 6.92
C LEU A 894 -9.09 -3.64 7.26
N GLN A 895 -9.91 -3.07 8.14
CA GLN A 895 -9.85 -1.66 8.48
C GLN A 895 -8.49 -1.26 9.05
N SER A 896 -7.92 -0.20 8.47
CA SER A 896 -6.67 0.38 8.96
C SER A 896 -6.86 0.99 10.35
N PRO A 897 -6.00 0.70 11.35
CA PRO A 897 -6.08 1.35 12.66
C PRO A 897 -5.86 2.88 12.57
N ALA A 898 -5.28 3.37 11.47
CA ALA A 898 -5.07 4.79 11.22
C ALA A 898 -6.36 5.61 11.18
N ILE A 899 -7.52 5.01 10.85
CA ILE A 899 -8.80 5.74 10.78
C ILE A 899 -9.27 6.24 12.16
N HIS A 900 -8.71 5.67 13.24
CA HIS A 900 -9.02 6.05 14.62
C HIS A 900 -8.01 7.04 15.21
N VAL A 901 -7.02 7.47 14.42
CA VAL A 901 -5.95 8.37 14.86
C VAL A 901 -6.10 9.72 14.13
N PRO A 902 -6.16 10.86 14.87
CA PRO A 902 -6.20 12.19 14.28
C PRO A 902 -5.03 12.45 13.33
N TRP A 903 -5.24 13.26 12.30
CA TRP A 903 -4.23 13.49 11.25
C TRP A 903 -2.90 14.02 11.77
N TRP A 904 -2.90 14.92 12.76
CA TRP A 904 -1.66 15.46 13.34
C TRP A 904 -0.87 14.40 14.12
N GLN A 905 -1.56 13.41 14.71
CA GLN A 905 -0.92 12.27 15.38
C GLN A 905 -0.35 11.26 14.37
N LYS A 906 -1.07 11.03 13.25
CA LYS A 906 -0.58 10.20 12.14
C LYS A 906 0.73 10.75 11.56
N SER A 907 0.79 12.08 11.40
CA SER A 907 1.99 12.80 10.95
C SER A 907 3.03 13.06 12.05
N LEU A 908 2.84 12.52 13.27
CA LEU A 908 3.74 12.70 14.43
C LEU A 908 4.03 14.16 14.82
N LEU A 909 3.19 15.12 14.43
CA LEU A 909 3.42 16.54 14.73
C LEU A 909 3.41 16.82 16.23
N ASP A 910 2.59 16.10 16.99
CA ASP A 910 2.57 16.18 18.46
C ASP A 910 3.89 15.68 19.09
N ILE A 911 4.49 14.65 18.49
CA ILE A 911 5.77 14.08 18.92
C ILE A 911 6.93 15.01 18.55
N TYR A 912 7.01 15.45 17.29
CA TYR A 912 8.05 16.38 16.84
C TYR A 912 7.99 17.71 17.59
N GLY A 913 6.79 18.24 17.84
CA GLY A 913 6.59 19.45 18.64
C GLY A 913 7.07 19.27 20.09
N ALA A 914 6.78 18.13 20.72
CA ALA A 914 7.25 17.83 22.08
C ALA A 914 8.78 17.71 22.17
N LEU A 915 9.40 17.03 21.20
CA LEU A 915 10.87 16.90 21.12
C LEU A 915 11.55 18.26 20.89
N LEU A 916 11.01 19.07 19.98
CA LEU A 916 11.53 20.42 19.72
C LEU A 916 11.44 21.30 20.96
N LEU A 917 10.30 21.27 21.66
CA LEU A 917 10.12 22.02 22.91
C LEU A 917 11.13 21.59 23.98
N ALA A 918 11.38 20.28 24.13
CA ALA A 918 12.38 19.77 25.06
C ALA A 918 13.80 20.26 24.73
N ILE A 919 14.16 20.30 23.45
CA ILE A 919 15.45 20.86 22.98
C ILE A 919 15.53 22.36 23.33
N ILE A 920 14.50 23.14 23.04
CA ILE A 920 14.46 24.58 23.35
C ILE A 920 14.61 24.83 24.85
N ILE A 921 13.89 24.09 25.69
CA ILE A 921 13.99 24.20 27.16
C ILE A 921 15.41 23.84 27.61
N THR A 922 16.00 22.78 27.09
CA THR A 922 17.36 22.35 27.43
C THR A 922 18.39 23.42 27.06
N LEU A 923 18.32 23.97 25.85
CA LEU A 923 19.20 25.06 25.40
C LEU A 923 19.02 26.31 26.27
N TYR A 924 17.78 26.65 26.64
CA TYR A 924 17.49 27.76 27.53
C TYR A 924 18.10 27.54 28.93
N LEU A 925 17.96 26.34 29.50
CA LEU A 925 18.59 25.97 30.78
C LEU A 925 20.12 26.04 30.70
N ILE A 926 20.73 25.56 29.61
CA ILE A 926 22.19 25.67 29.38
C ILE A 926 22.59 27.15 29.36
N ILE A 927 21.84 28.02 28.67
CA ILE A 927 22.11 29.46 28.66
C ILE A 927 22.00 30.05 30.07
N LEU A 928 21.01 29.66 30.87
CA LEU A 928 20.88 30.10 32.26
C LEU A 928 22.06 29.63 33.12
N VAL A 929 22.49 28.37 32.98
CA VAL A 929 23.67 27.84 33.68
C VAL A 929 24.92 28.60 33.27
N LEU A 930 25.15 28.82 31.96
CA LEU A 930 26.30 29.58 31.46
C LEU A 930 26.29 31.04 31.95
N ARG A 931 25.12 31.68 32.01
CA ARG A 931 24.96 33.03 32.59
C ARG A 931 25.26 33.03 34.09
N GLY A 932 24.80 32.02 34.82
CA GLY A 932 25.10 31.82 36.24
C GLY A 932 26.60 31.61 36.49
N LEU A 933 27.25 30.74 35.71
CA LEU A 933 28.69 30.49 35.76
C LEU A 933 29.49 31.76 35.41
N LYS A 934 29.07 32.52 34.40
CA LYS A 934 29.68 33.83 34.06
C LYS A 934 29.54 34.82 35.22
N TYR A 935 28.38 34.90 35.86
CA TYR A 935 28.16 35.75 37.02
C TYR A 935 29.04 35.34 38.22
N ILE A 936 29.16 34.03 38.50
CA ILE A 936 30.04 33.50 39.55
C ILE A 936 31.52 33.77 39.22
N TYR A 937 31.94 33.57 37.98
CA TYR A 937 33.31 33.87 37.53
C TYR A 937 33.63 35.36 37.68
N GLN A 938 32.73 36.24 37.24
CA GLN A 938 32.88 37.69 37.40
C GLN A 938 32.91 38.10 38.88
N ARG A 939 32.16 37.44 39.76
CA ARG A 939 32.18 37.70 41.20
C ARG A 939 33.45 37.21 41.90
N ASN A 940 33.97 36.04 41.52
CA ASN A 940 35.13 35.42 42.20
C ASN A 940 36.49 35.87 41.61
N PHE A 941 36.55 36.23 40.33
CA PHE A 941 37.78 36.62 39.63
C PHE A 941 37.76 38.06 39.09
N GLY A 942 36.63 38.77 39.13
CA GLY A 942 36.57 40.19 38.78
C GLY A 942 37.19 41.13 39.84
N ASP A 943 37.37 40.65 41.07
CA ASP A 943 37.95 41.43 42.17
C ASP A 943 39.50 41.41 42.20
N SER A 944 40.15 40.49 41.48
CA SER A 944 41.63 40.46 41.39
C SER A 944 42.20 41.61 40.54
N ASP A 945 41.45 42.12 39.55
CA ASP A 945 41.87 43.28 38.76
C ASP A 945 41.64 44.61 39.49
N ASN A 946 40.62 44.70 40.35
CA ASN A 946 40.40 45.87 41.20
C ASN A 946 41.39 45.96 42.38
N LYS A 947 41.94 44.84 42.86
CA LYS A 947 43.04 44.86 43.85
C LYS A 947 44.38 45.30 43.25
N LYS A 948 44.70 44.95 41.99
CA LYS A 948 45.93 45.45 41.33
C LYS A 948 45.88 46.96 41.02
N LYS A 949 44.70 47.51 40.69
CA LYS A 949 44.53 48.96 40.48
C LYS A 949 44.61 49.79 41.77
N LYS A 950 44.22 49.25 42.93
CA LYS A 950 44.32 49.97 44.22
C LYS A 950 45.74 50.05 44.80
N THR A 951 46.64 49.14 44.43
CA THR A 951 48.06 49.19 44.85
C THR A 951 48.95 50.13 44.02
N SER A 952 48.52 50.59 42.83
CA SER A 952 49.31 51.54 42.02
C SER A 952 48.96 53.01 42.27
N THR A 953 47.85 53.32 42.95
CA THR A 953 47.39 54.70 43.22
C THR A 953 47.80 55.24 44.59
N SER A 954 48.49 54.47 45.44
CA SER A 954 49.00 54.96 46.74
C SER A 954 50.49 55.37 46.73
N LYS A 955 51.10 55.59 45.56
CA LYS A 955 52.52 55.96 45.40
C LYS A 955 52.79 57.25 44.61
N LYS A 956 51.79 58.12 44.44
CA LYS A 956 51.97 59.46 43.85
C LYS A 956 51.25 60.52 44.69
N TYR A 957 51.82 60.83 45.85
CA TYR A 957 51.84 62.15 46.49
C TYR A 957 52.93 62.09 47.58
N ASN A 958 54.17 62.27 47.12
CA ASN A 958 55.25 63.02 47.76
C ASN A 958 55.99 63.71 46.61
#